data_AF-A0A238Y647-F1
#
_entry.id   AF-A0A238Y647-F1
#
_cell.length_a   1.000
_cell.length_b   1.000
_cell.length_c   1.000
_cell.angle_alpha   90.00
_cell.angle_beta   90.00
_cell.angle_gamma   90.00
#
_symmetry.space_group_name_H-M   'P 1'
#
loop_
_entity.id
_entity.type
_entity.pdbx_description
1 polymer ?
#
loop_
_entity_poly.entity_id
_entity_poly.type
_entity_poly.pdbx_seq_one_letter_code
_entity_poly.pdbx_strand_id
1 'polypeptide(L)'
;MNKISTKLQLLVSIIVLCLQVNMFSGIYAQTKTTSDLWGEKGELWDSRGRLSDFSYAGYGGGYAEKPVFSNIINVLDQGVVANDGLSDILAIDVIIKSAPDNSIIYFPAGRYVIDDWLKIERSNVVLRGAGDGADGTVFYMPNSATDINGEFNGLYATGDKGHIIEFFGRYSSKVTKITEEALRSDKVIVVEDASKLKQGDIIEINADGNNPVNGELWYEYFNNQTQDYPEPHSSWLSADGGNMFHTIEKIEGNLITLREPLRLRLKPSWEMFVYQRNSALQNVGMEDIRIEVIEKEHAEHLTEPGYNPIGFNSCYNFWCKNLTIVNADNPIFLKYSAYGEIDDIVIEGRDGHHGFTYAYSSSNVISNININTSIPYTHAITFIHKSNGNVLRNVKGASTISLDFHRNAPFSNLICDVRTDWNHRSTGTNTAGPYAGARNVYWGLYGESTALYWGDINNIIRNHWGMYQSTIVSALNTGELFTEEREWYEHVPNLAEKDLYEIQQKYHTEFIHESVFNSNEYGNRADWKERDNSRWKVIDIAGNNRYALFAKDLPPVSTGKLSEYSVIDIPEGNTYEVEARVKRYVTSEIENESDVAIITAFSNDDNYIFGRLSADSSKSGIYRVLNGNVTKLAGTGSTLSTNGYVTLKLVIDSGNVVFTLDDNEIAKANNVLNISFGKAGVGSSRNGIVLLKFLENGDVLSLNESTINSFKIYPNPIENEFVISLQNFTNATITIFNMNGQLLYKTIANKTSIKIAAKGVFSQGVYIVKVSNLEGQSYFKKMIIN
;
A
#
# COMPACT_ATOMS: atom_id res chain seq x y z
N MET A 1 33.99 -59.87 -7.17
CA MET A 1 33.98 -58.81 -6.14
C MET A 1 33.94 -57.37 -6.70
N ASN A 2 33.78 -57.12 -8.00
CA ASN A 2 33.87 -55.76 -8.59
C ASN A 2 32.54 -55.06 -8.96
N LYS A 3 31.38 -55.51 -8.44
CA LYS A 3 30.08 -54.84 -8.69
C LYS A 3 29.50 -54.09 -7.48
N ILE A 4 30.17 -54.13 -6.34
CA ILE A 4 29.73 -53.46 -5.09
C ILE A 4 30.37 -52.07 -4.95
N SER A 5 31.57 -51.83 -5.52
CA SER A 5 32.29 -50.56 -5.30
C SER A 5 31.68 -49.35 -6.04
N THR A 6 31.09 -49.54 -7.23
CA THR A 6 30.50 -48.43 -7.99
C THR A 6 29.19 -47.92 -7.41
N LYS A 7 28.34 -48.81 -6.86
CA LYS A 7 27.14 -48.38 -6.12
C LYS A 7 27.49 -47.67 -4.81
N LEU A 8 28.54 -48.13 -4.11
CA LEU A 8 29.00 -47.51 -2.88
C LEU A 8 29.63 -46.13 -3.14
N GLN A 9 30.41 -45.97 -4.21
CA GLN A 9 30.97 -44.68 -4.62
C GLN A 9 29.90 -43.68 -5.05
N LEU A 10 28.85 -44.13 -5.75
CA LEU A 10 27.72 -43.27 -6.12
C LEU A 10 26.93 -42.83 -4.87
N LEU A 11 26.70 -43.75 -3.92
CA LEU A 11 26.02 -43.43 -2.66
C LEU A 11 26.84 -42.45 -1.81
N VAL A 12 28.15 -42.65 -1.71
CA VAL A 12 29.07 -41.75 -1.00
C VAL A 12 29.15 -40.39 -1.69
N SER A 13 29.15 -40.34 -3.02
CA SER A 13 29.16 -39.07 -3.77
C SER A 13 27.84 -38.31 -3.60
N ILE A 14 26.71 -39.01 -3.57
CA ILE A 14 25.40 -38.40 -3.27
C ILE A 14 25.35 -37.91 -1.82
N ILE A 15 25.87 -38.68 -0.86
CA ILE A 15 25.93 -38.26 0.55
C ILE A 15 26.85 -37.06 0.74
N VAL A 16 28.02 -37.03 0.09
CA VAL A 16 28.96 -35.90 0.13
C VAL A 16 28.37 -34.67 -0.56
N LEU A 17 27.69 -34.83 -1.70
CA LEU A 17 27.00 -33.72 -2.37
C LEU A 17 25.84 -33.20 -1.52
N CYS A 18 25.03 -34.07 -0.90
CA CYS A 18 23.99 -33.66 0.03
C CYS A 18 24.56 -33.00 1.29
N LEU A 19 25.70 -33.46 1.83
CA LEU A 19 26.38 -32.82 2.96
C LEU A 19 26.97 -31.46 2.57
N GLN A 20 27.51 -31.32 1.36
CA GLN A 20 28.01 -30.04 0.85
C GLN A 20 26.87 -29.06 0.58
N VAL A 21 25.77 -29.49 -0.03
CA VAL A 21 24.57 -28.65 -0.24
C VAL A 21 23.98 -28.20 1.10
N ASN A 22 23.91 -29.08 2.11
CA ASN A 22 23.48 -28.73 3.47
C ASN A 22 24.45 -27.78 4.20
N MET A 23 25.76 -27.89 3.97
CA MET A 23 26.73 -26.93 4.50
C MET A 23 26.64 -25.56 3.81
N PHE A 24 26.40 -25.53 2.49
CA PHE A 24 26.21 -24.26 1.76
C PHE A 24 24.90 -23.56 2.15
N SER A 25 23.80 -24.27 2.35
CA SER A 25 22.55 -23.69 2.86
C SER A 25 22.67 -23.24 4.32
N GLY A 26 23.41 -23.97 5.17
CA GLY A 26 23.69 -23.57 6.55
C GLY A 26 24.56 -22.30 6.68
N ILE A 27 25.55 -22.12 5.80
CA ILE A 27 26.41 -20.91 5.79
C ILE A 27 25.67 -19.70 5.21
N TYR A 28 24.82 -19.89 4.20
CA TYR A 28 24.01 -18.81 3.61
C TYR A 28 22.98 -18.27 4.60
N ALA A 29 22.32 -19.14 5.37
CA ALA A 29 21.37 -18.74 6.42
C ALA A 29 22.00 -17.91 7.56
N GLN A 30 23.29 -18.12 7.88
CA GLN A 30 24.00 -17.35 8.92
C GLN A 30 24.48 -15.96 8.46
N THR A 31 24.43 -15.66 7.15
CA THR A 31 24.95 -14.40 6.57
C THR A 31 23.87 -13.53 5.92
N LYS A 32 22.60 -13.97 5.93
CA LYS A 32 21.48 -13.22 5.36
C LYS A 32 21.27 -11.89 6.11
N THR A 33 21.32 -10.80 5.37
CA THR A 33 21.17 -9.42 5.87
C THR A 33 19.92 -8.72 5.36
N THR A 34 19.25 -9.28 4.36
CA THR A 34 18.04 -8.73 3.72
C THR A 34 16.91 -9.76 3.71
N SER A 35 15.67 -9.27 3.54
CA SER A 35 14.50 -10.13 3.41
C SER A 35 14.19 -10.45 1.96
N ASP A 36 13.66 -11.63 1.68
CA ASP A 36 13.16 -12.02 0.36
C ASP A 36 11.84 -11.31 0.01
N LEU A 37 11.17 -10.67 0.97
CA LEU A 37 9.99 -9.82 0.75
C LEU A 37 10.33 -8.36 0.45
N TRP A 38 11.53 -7.91 0.81
CA TRP A 38 11.95 -6.51 0.68
C TRP A 38 13.08 -6.34 -0.33
N GLY A 39 14.08 -7.22 -0.30
CA GLY A 39 15.34 -7.05 -1.01
C GLY A 39 16.29 -6.10 -0.27
N GLU A 40 17.19 -5.46 -0.99
CA GLU A 40 18.11 -4.47 -0.43
C GLU A 40 17.46 -3.08 -0.28
N LYS A 41 16.60 -2.71 -1.23
CA LYS A 41 16.07 -1.35 -1.37
C LYS A 41 14.55 -1.33 -1.59
N GLY A 42 13.84 -2.43 -1.33
CA GLY A 42 12.40 -2.55 -1.58
C GLY A 42 12.08 -3.00 -3.02
N GLU A 43 13.06 -3.43 -3.80
CA GLU A 43 12.87 -3.87 -5.20
C GLU A 43 11.98 -5.12 -5.33
N LEU A 44 11.84 -5.89 -4.24
CA LEU A 44 10.96 -7.06 -4.16
C LEU A 44 9.61 -6.74 -3.53
N TRP A 45 9.44 -5.52 -2.99
CA TRP A 45 8.23 -5.15 -2.27
C TRP A 45 7.06 -4.91 -3.22
N ASP A 46 5.94 -5.57 -2.93
CA ASP A 46 4.63 -5.28 -3.52
C ASP A 46 3.63 -5.05 -2.39
N SER A 47 3.03 -3.85 -2.33
CA SER A 47 2.02 -3.50 -1.32
C SER A 47 0.73 -4.32 -1.46
N ARG A 48 0.49 -4.95 -2.62
CA ARG A 48 -0.57 -5.96 -2.87
C ARG A 48 -0.17 -7.37 -2.43
N GLY A 49 1.11 -7.57 -2.09
CA GLY A 49 1.64 -8.77 -1.46
C GLY A 49 1.47 -8.75 0.06
N ARG A 50 2.27 -9.56 0.76
CA ARG A 50 2.08 -9.81 2.20
C ARG A 50 2.51 -8.63 3.10
N LEU A 51 3.37 -7.74 2.60
CA LEU A 51 3.78 -6.52 3.30
C LEU A 51 2.86 -5.36 2.90
N SER A 52 2.00 -4.95 3.82
CA SER A 52 1.19 -3.74 3.65
C SER A 52 2.07 -2.49 3.66
N ASP A 53 1.55 -1.37 3.16
CA ASP A 53 2.23 -0.08 3.20
C ASP A 53 1.91 0.66 4.50
N PHE A 54 2.86 0.64 5.43
CA PHE A 54 2.76 1.25 6.74
C PHE A 54 3.30 2.68 6.78
N SER A 55 3.91 3.15 5.68
CA SER A 55 4.58 4.46 5.61
C SER A 55 3.63 5.65 5.88
N TYR A 56 2.32 5.42 5.70
CA TYR A 56 1.26 6.40 5.93
C TYR A 56 0.75 6.43 7.38
N ALA A 57 1.39 5.73 8.33
CA ALA A 57 1.06 5.84 9.74
C ALA A 57 1.74 7.07 10.38
N GLY A 58 1.10 7.63 11.42
CA GLY A 58 1.59 8.78 12.16
C GLY A 58 0.96 10.10 11.75
N TYR A 59 1.40 11.20 12.38
CA TYR A 59 0.81 12.52 12.22
C TYR A 59 0.68 12.93 10.75
N GLY A 60 -0.53 13.30 10.33
CA GLY A 60 -0.85 13.69 8.96
C GLY A 60 -0.48 12.64 7.90
N GLY A 61 -0.44 11.37 8.29
CA GLY A 61 -0.05 10.27 7.43
C GLY A 61 1.46 10.07 7.31
N GLY A 62 2.25 10.51 8.28
CA GLY A 62 3.71 10.37 8.31
C GLY A 62 4.48 11.39 7.46
N TYR A 63 3.79 12.21 6.66
CA TYR A 63 4.40 13.15 5.71
C TYR A 63 4.02 14.63 5.97
N ALA A 64 3.25 14.92 7.01
CA ALA A 64 2.87 16.29 7.34
C ALA A 64 3.67 16.83 8.53
N GLU A 65 3.93 18.14 8.52
CA GLU A 65 4.46 18.83 9.68
C GLU A 65 3.36 19.12 10.71
N LYS A 66 3.71 18.98 11.99
CA LYS A 66 2.82 19.38 13.10
C LYS A 66 2.57 20.89 13.05
N PRO A 67 1.40 21.37 13.53
CA PRO A 67 1.06 22.78 13.43
C PRO A 67 1.91 23.59 14.41
N VAL A 68 2.21 24.84 14.02
CA VAL A 68 2.86 25.79 14.92
C VAL A 68 1.81 26.52 15.75
N PHE A 69 1.91 26.38 17.07
CA PHE A 69 1.03 27.03 18.02
C PHE A 69 1.51 28.44 18.35
N SER A 70 0.64 29.42 18.15
CA SER A 70 0.98 30.84 18.27
C SER A 70 0.71 31.43 19.66
N ASN A 71 -0.20 30.80 20.41
CA ASN A 71 -0.58 31.25 21.74
C ASN A 71 0.04 30.31 22.77
N ILE A 72 0.73 30.85 23.77
CA ILE A 72 1.24 30.10 24.92
C ILE A 72 0.58 30.69 26.16
N ILE A 73 -0.24 29.90 26.83
CA ILE A 73 -0.94 30.29 28.05
C ILE A 73 -0.26 29.60 29.22
N ASN A 74 0.50 30.37 30.00
CA ASN A 74 1.09 29.87 31.24
C ASN A 74 0.00 29.74 32.31
N VAL A 75 -0.21 28.54 32.84
CA VAL A 75 -1.27 28.26 33.82
C VAL A 75 -1.10 29.04 35.13
N LEU A 76 0.13 29.36 35.53
CA LEU A 76 0.39 30.13 36.75
C LEU A 76 -0.12 31.57 36.62
N ASP A 77 -0.02 32.16 35.43
CA ASP A 77 -0.56 33.50 35.15
C ASP A 77 -2.10 33.52 35.14
N GLN A 78 -2.72 32.34 35.07
CA GLN A 78 -4.17 32.15 35.10
C GLN A 78 -4.69 31.73 36.49
N GLY A 79 -3.81 31.68 37.50
CA GLY A 79 -4.18 31.42 38.89
C GLY A 79 -4.13 29.95 39.32
N VAL A 80 -3.57 29.05 38.49
CA VAL A 80 -3.21 27.69 38.93
C VAL A 80 -1.99 27.77 39.87
N VAL A 81 -1.99 27.00 40.95
CA VAL A 81 -0.94 27.07 41.98
C VAL A 81 -0.27 25.72 42.14
N ALA A 82 0.88 25.53 41.51
CA ALA A 82 1.64 24.30 41.66
C ALA A 82 2.15 24.10 43.10
N ASN A 83 2.27 22.84 43.52
CA ASN A 83 2.87 22.37 44.78
C ASN A 83 2.12 22.73 46.07
N ASP A 84 0.87 23.17 46.02
CA ASP A 84 0.07 23.44 47.22
C ASP A 84 -0.71 22.21 47.73
N GLY A 85 -0.75 21.14 46.92
CA GLY A 85 -1.44 19.88 47.23
C GLY A 85 -2.97 19.96 47.08
N LEU A 86 -3.49 21.03 46.51
CA LEU A 86 -4.90 21.22 46.21
C LEU A 86 -5.20 20.88 44.75
N SER A 87 -6.46 20.57 44.46
CA SER A 87 -6.91 20.24 43.11
C SER A 87 -6.76 21.42 42.15
N ASP A 88 -6.14 21.17 40.99
CA ASP A 88 -5.98 22.15 39.91
C ASP A 88 -6.99 21.94 38.76
N ILE A 89 -7.77 20.86 38.82
CA ILE A 89 -8.55 20.34 37.67
C ILE A 89 -9.53 21.36 37.09
N LEU A 90 -10.29 22.05 37.94
CA LEU A 90 -11.31 23.01 37.52
C LEU A 90 -10.69 24.25 36.88
N ALA A 91 -9.57 24.72 37.43
CA ALA A 91 -8.85 25.87 36.87
C ALA A 91 -8.27 25.52 35.50
N ILE A 92 -7.65 24.34 35.36
CA ILE A 92 -7.11 23.85 34.10
C ILE A 92 -8.21 23.68 33.04
N ASP A 93 -9.36 23.11 33.38
CA ASP A 93 -10.50 22.95 32.47
C ASP A 93 -11.02 24.31 31.96
N VAL A 94 -11.13 25.30 32.84
CA VAL A 94 -11.52 26.67 32.46
C VAL A 94 -10.50 27.29 31.50
N ILE A 95 -9.20 27.10 31.74
CA ILE A 95 -8.13 27.60 30.86
C ILE A 95 -8.25 26.97 29.47
N ILE A 96 -8.39 25.64 29.39
CA ILE A 96 -8.52 24.92 28.11
C ILE A 96 -9.75 25.40 27.33
N LYS A 97 -10.90 25.57 28.01
CA LYS A 97 -12.15 26.02 27.37
C LYS A 97 -12.09 27.47 26.90
N SER A 98 -11.37 28.33 27.62
CA SER A 98 -11.26 29.77 27.30
C SER A 98 -10.10 30.13 26.38
N ALA A 99 -9.12 29.24 26.21
CA ALA A 99 -7.97 29.45 25.35
C ALA A 99 -8.39 29.81 23.91
N PRO A 100 -7.70 30.73 23.21
CA PRO A 100 -7.86 30.89 21.77
C PRO A 100 -7.57 29.58 21.03
N ASP A 101 -8.08 29.42 19.81
CA ASP A 101 -7.63 28.32 18.96
C ASP A 101 -6.13 28.39 18.73
N ASN A 102 -5.51 27.23 18.48
CA ASN A 102 -4.08 27.11 18.25
C ASN A 102 -3.25 27.59 19.45
N SER A 103 -3.58 27.04 20.63
CA SER A 103 -2.92 27.33 21.91
C SER A 103 -2.16 26.15 22.50
N ILE A 104 -1.01 26.46 23.08
CA ILE A 104 -0.34 25.62 24.06
C ILE A 104 -0.77 26.08 25.44
N ILE A 105 -1.28 25.15 26.25
CA ILE A 105 -1.46 25.33 27.68
C ILE A 105 -0.15 24.88 28.34
N TYR A 106 0.62 25.85 28.81
CA TYR A 106 1.97 25.64 29.32
C TYR A 106 1.96 25.52 30.84
N PHE A 107 2.55 24.44 31.33
CA PHE A 107 2.69 24.10 32.73
C PHE A 107 4.17 24.20 33.11
N PRO A 108 4.61 25.28 33.80
CA PRO A 108 5.95 25.35 34.36
C PRO A 108 6.23 24.21 35.34
N ALA A 109 7.51 23.97 35.65
CA ALA A 109 7.92 22.95 36.60
C ALA A 109 7.18 23.09 37.95
N GLY A 110 6.73 21.96 38.49
CA GLY A 110 5.89 21.88 39.67
C GLY A 110 4.90 20.73 39.61
N ARG A 111 4.30 20.42 40.76
CA ARG A 111 3.29 19.38 40.92
C ARG A 111 1.88 19.98 40.84
N TYR A 112 1.07 19.47 39.93
CA TYR A 112 -0.33 19.85 39.73
C TYR A 112 -1.23 18.65 40.03
N VAL A 113 -2.29 18.84 40.81
CA VAL A 113 -3.18 17.75 41.24
C VAL A 113 -4.36 17.63 40.27
N ILE A 114 -4.42 16.49 39.58
CA ILE A 114 -5.46 16.10 38.61
C ILE A 114 -6.27 14.95 39.24
N ASP A 115 -7.23 15.31 40.10
CA ASP A 115 -7.97 14.37 40.95
C ASP A 115 -9.39 14.04 40.45
N ASP A 116 -9.79 14.61 39.32
CA ASP A 116 -11.06 14.36 38.62
C ASP A 116 -10.81 14.34 37.10
N TRP A 117 -11.84 14.04 36.30
CA TRP A 117 -11.75 13.96 34.85
C TRP A 117 -11.45 15.31 34.19
N LEU A 118 -10.35 15.36 33.44
CA LEU A 118 -10.02 16.43 32.49
C LEU A 118 -10.45 16.01 31.08
N LYS A 119 -11.68 16.36 30.70
CA LYS A 119 -12.22 16.04 29.39
C LYS A 119 -12.01 17.18 28.39
N ILE A 120 -11.16 16.95 27.39
CA ILE A 120 -10.81 17.92 26.35
C ILE A 120 -11.66 17.62 25.11
N GLU A 121 -12.60 18.50 24.77
CA GLU A 121 -13.59 18.29 23.69
C GLU A 121 -13.43 19.30 22.52
N ARG A 122 -12.23 19.88 22.34
CA ARG A 122 -11.93 20.82 21.25
C ARG A 122 -10.56 20.55 20.61
N SER A 123 -10.44 20.94 19.35
CA SER A 123 -9.22 20.80 18.54
C SER A 123 -8.24 21.94 18.79
N ASN A 124 -7.00 21.78 18.30
CA ASN A 124 -5.95 22.81 18.27
C ASN A 124 -5.55 23.31 19.68
N VAL A 125 -5.48 22.40 20.64
CA VAL A 125 -5.01 22.67 22.02
C VAL A 125 -4.06 21.56 22.46
N VAL A 126 -2.90 21.96 22.97
CA VAL A 126 -1.83 21.05 23.43
C VAL A 126 -1.46 21.37 24.87
N LEU A 127 -1.28 20.34 25.69
CA LEU A 127 -0.76 20.48 27.05
C LEU A 127 0.77 20.31 27.02
N ARG A 128 1.53 21.32 27.44
CA ARG A 128 3.01 21.26 27.41
C ARG A 128 3.59 21.52 28.79
N GLY A 129 4.43 20.64 29.28
CA GLY A 129 5.18 20.84 30.51
C GLY A 129 6.58 21.43 30.30
N ALA A 130 7.37 21.47 31.36
CA ALA A 130 8.74 21.93 31.38
C ALA A 130 9.77 20.77 31.43
N GLY A 131 9.30 19.54 31.24
CA GLY A 131 10.09 18.30 31.30
C GLY A 131 9.36 17.18 32.03
N ASP A 132 9.70 15.94 31.71
CA ASP A 132 9.09 14.71 32.22
C ASP A 132 9.80 14.11 33.46
N GLY A 133 10.82 14.81 33.96
CA GLY A 133 11.50 14.50 35.22
C GLY A 133 10.67 14.88 36.45
N ALA A 134 11.05 14.34 37.61
CA ALA A 134 10.40 14.65 38.89
C ALA A 134 10.58 16.12 39.34
N ASP A 135 11.59 16.81 38.82
CA ASP A 135 11.84 18.25 38.98
C ASP A 135 11.25 19.10 37.85
N GLY A 136 10.64 18.46 36.84
CA GLY A 136 9.90 19.09 35.75
C GLY A 136 8.42 19.33 36.10
N THR A 137 7.54 19.08 35.13
CA THR A 137 6.09 19.22 35.32
C THR A 137 5.50 17.87 35.71
N VAL A 138 4.87 17.81 36.89
CA VAL A 138 4.26 16.58 37.41
C VAL A 138 2.75 16.74 37.50
N PHE A 139 2.02 15.93 36.75
CA PHE A 139 0.58 15.71 36.94
C PHE A 139 0.40 14.55 37.93
N TYR A 140 -0.10 14.87 39.11
CA TYR A 140 -0.37 13.88 40.16
C TYR A 140 -1.83 13.47 40.15
N MET A 141 -2.09 12.17 40.03
CA MET A 141 -3.41 11.57 39.97
C MET A 141 -3.67 10.72 41.22
N PRO A 142 -4.36 11.25 42.25
CA PRO A 142 -4.61 10.54 43.50
C PRO A 142 -5.78 9.54 43.44
N ASN A 143 -6.68 9.67 42.45
CA ASN A 143 -7.93 8.93 42.37
C ASN A 143 -7.97 8.03 41.14
N SER A 144 -8.58 6.85 41.27
CA SER A 144 -8.94 6.00 40.12
C SER A 144 -10.25 6.45 39.47
N ALA A 145 -10.56 5.92 38.29
CA ALA A 145 -11.87 6.09 37.67
C ALA A 145 -13.03 5.64 38.58
N THR A 146 -12.83 4.56 39.35
CA THR A 146 -13.82 4.07 40.32
C THR A 146 -14.01 5.07 41.48
N ASP A 147 -12.94 5.68 41.99
CA ASP A 147 -13.03 6.68 43.06
C ASP A 147 -13.78 7.93 42.58
N ILE A 148 -13.50 8.38 41.35
CA ILE A 148 -14.15 9.55 40.72
C ILE A 148 -15.65 9.30 40.50
N ASN A 149 -16.03 8.10 40.04
CA ASN A 149 -17.41 7.79 39.66
C ASN A 149 -18.25 7.18 40.78
N GLY A 150 -17.62 6.72 41.87
CA GLY A 150 -18.28 6.13 43.04
C GLY A 150 -18.72 4.66 42.89
N GLU A 151 -18.57 4.06 41.71
CA GLU A 151 -18.85 2.63 41.47
C GLU A 151 -17.84 2.00 40.51
N PHE A 152 -17.52 0.72 40.76
CA PHE A 152 -16.66 -0.05 39.89
C PHE A 152 -17.35 -0.34 38.56
N ASN A 153 -16.59 -0.22 37.47
CA ASN A 153 -17.01 -0.64 36.14
C ASN A 153 -15.88 -1.46 35.50
N GLY A 154 -16.19 -2.64 34.96
CA GLY A 154 -15.20 -3.48 34.28
C GLY A 154 -14.53 -2.80 33.08
N LEU A 155 -15.18 -1.79 32.47
CA LEU A 155 -14.58 -0.99 31.39
C LEU A 155 -13.47 -0.05 31.89
N TYR A 156 -13.41 0.25 33.18
CA TYR A 156 -12.30 0.97 33.79
C TYR A 156 -11.08 0.05 33.92
N ALA A 157 -11.30 -1.20 34.33
CA ALA A 157 -10.25 -2.20 34.43
C ALA A 157 -9.56 -2.44 33.07
N THR A 158 -10.33 -2.59 32.00
CA THR A 158 -9.81 -2.83 30.64
C THR A 158 -9.34 -1.56 29.93
N GLY A 159 -9.49 -0.37 30.54
CA GLY A 159 -9.18 0.90 29.91
C GLY A 159 -10.10 1.29 28.73
N ASP A 160 -11.25 0.63 28.53
CA ASP A 160 -12.21 1.07 27.50
C ASP A 160 -12.89 2.40 27.86
N LYS A 161 -12.87 2.73 29.16
CA LYS A 161 -13.34 3.98 29.78
C LYS A 161 -12.46 4.37 30.97
N GLY A 162 -12.76 5.53 31.55
CA GLY A 162 -12.20 5.94 32.84
C GLY A 162 -10.84 6.61 32.74
N HIS A 163 -10.46 7.12 31.57
CA HIS A 163 -9.24 7.93 31.44
C HIS A 163 -9.39 9.27 32.16
N ILE A 164 -8.41 9.63 32.97
CA ILE A 164 -8.42 10.85 33.76
C ILE A 164 -8.21 12.07 32.87
N ILE A 165 -7.29 12.00 31.90
CA ILE A 165 -7.16 12.99 30.81
C ILE A 165 -7.67 12.34 29.53
N GLU A 166 -8.84 12.80 29.06
CA GLU A 166 -9.48 12.23 27.87
C GLU A 166 -9.67 13.30 26.78
N PHE A 167 -8.98 13.10 25.66
CA PHE A 167 -9.25 13.84 24.42
C PHE A 167 -10.44 13.17 23.71
N PHE A 168 -11.58 13.85 23.72
CA PHE A 168 -12.86 13.25 23.34
C PHE A 168 -13.50 13.98 22.16
N GLY A 169 -13.33 13.40 20.97
CA GLY A 169 -14.04 13.81 19.76
C GLY A 169 -15.42 13.18 19.62
N ARG A 170 -16.09 13.46 18.51
CA ARG A 170 -17.38 12.85 18.14
C ARG A 170 -17.24 11.98 16.90
N TYR A 171 -18.17 11.04 16.79
CA TYR A 171 -18.24 10.08 15.70
C TYR A 171 -18.63 10.71 14.35
N SER A 172 -18.41 9.93 13.30
CA SER A 172 -18.57 10.23 11.89
C SER A 172 -20.03 10.43 11.49
N SER A 173 -20.27 11.27 10.49
CA SER A 173 -21.56 11.33 9.78
C SER A 173 -21.47 10.59 8.46
N LYS A 174 -22.37 9.64 8.20
CA LYS A 174 -22.48 8.95 6.91
C LYS A 174 -22.80 9.97 5.80
N VAL A 175 -22.04 9.98 4.71
CA VAL A 175 -22.20 10.97 3.63
C VAL A 175 -22.58 10.37 2.27
N THR A 176 -22.01 9.22 1.90
CA THR A 176 -22.24 8.62 0.58
C THR A 176 -21.96 7.12 0.62
N LYS A 177 -22.43 6.37 -0.40
CA LYS A 177 -22.25 4.92 -0.53
C LYS A 177 -21.20 4.61 -1.61
N ILE A 178 -20.40 3.57 -1.40
CA ILE A 178 -19.48 3.06 -2.42
C ILE A 178 -20.25 2.19 -3.41
N THR A 179 -20.09 2.45 -4.70
CA THR A 179 -20.90 1.85 -5.77
C THR A 179 -20.14 0.83 -6.62
N GLU A 180 -18.82 0.79 -6.55
CA GLU A 180 -17.96 -0.14 -7.28
C GLU A 180 -17.05 -0.93 -6.33
N GLU A 181 -16.66 -2.14 -6.73
CA GLU A 181 -15.68 -2.91 -5.99
C GLU A 181 -14.28 -2.32 -6.18
N ALA A 182 -13.53 -2.21 -5.08
CA ALA A 182 -12.13 -1.80 -5.06
C ALA A 182 -11.28 -2.91 -4.45
N LEU A 183 -10.11 -3.17 -5.03
CA LEU A 183 -9.19 -4.19 -4.54
C LEU A 183 -8.40 -3.66 -3.35
N ARG A 184 -7.84 -4.58 -2.57
CA ARG A 184 -6.82 -4.21 -1.58
C ARG A 184 -5.66 -3.50 -2.27
N SER A 185 -5.14 -2.48 -1.59
CA SER A 185 -4.07 -1.58 -2.00
C SER A 185 -4.38 -0.67 -3.18
N ASP A 186 -5.63 -0.69 -3.67
CA ASP A 186 -6.12 0.39 -4.52
C ASP A 186 -6.18 1.69 -3.74
N LYS A 187 -6.08 2.81 -4.47
CA LYS A 187 -6.18 4.16 -3.93
C LYS A 187 -7.45 4.85 -4.41
N VAL A 188 -8.27 4.22 -5.23
CA VAL A 188 -9.48 4.85 -5.78
C VAL A 188 -10.74 4.13 -5.34
N ILE A 189 -11.72 4.92 -4.92
CA ILE A 189 -13.09 4.49 -4.66
C ILE A 189 -14.05 5.27 -5.54
N VAL A 190 -15.15 4.62 -5.92
CA VAL A 190 -16.26 5.27 -6.64
C VAL A 190 -17.47 5.33 -5.73
N VAL A 191 -18.04 6.51 -5.60
CA VAL A 191 -19.18 6.78 -4.72
C VAL A 191 -20.41 7.22 -5.49
N GLU A 192 -21.58 7.14 -4.86
CA GLU A 192 -22.84 7.59 -5.45
C GLU A 192 -22.86 9.12 -5.68
N ASP A 193 -22.35 9.87 -4.72
CA ASP A 193 -22.27 11.34 -4.75
C ASP A 193 -21.09 11.83 -3.90
N ALA A 194 -20.12 12.49 -4.53
CA ALA A 194 -18.97 13.08 -3.85
C ALA A 194 -19.14 14.58 -3.53
N SER A 195 -20.28 15.21 -3.86
CA SER A 195 -20.45 16.68 -3.81
C SER A 195 -20.30 17.31 -2.42
N LYS A 196 -20.41 16.52 -1.35
CA LYS A 196 -20.24 16.95 0.05
C LYS A 196 -18.81 16.79 0.58
N LEU A 197 -17.93 16.19 -0.22
CA LEU A 197 -16.55 15.91 0.13
C LEU A 197 -15.62 16.87 -0.61
N LYS A 198 -14.43 17.09 -0.06
CA LYS A 198 -13.39 17.89 -0.70
C LYS A 198 -12.00 17.27 -0.48
N GLN A 199 -11.06 17.69 -1.31
CA GLN A 199 -9.64 17.38 -1.11
C GLN A 199 -9.18 17.80 0.29
N GLY A 200 -8.40 16.94 0.93
CA GLY A 200 -7.87 17.11 2.28
C GLY A 200 -8.79 16.62 3.41
N ASP A 201 -10.05 16.28 3.11
CA ASP A 201 -10.93 15.69 4.13
C ASP A 201 -10.39 14.32 4.58
N ILE A 202 -10.42 14.09 5.89
CA ILE A 202 -10.25 12.76 6.48
C ILE A 202 -11.62 12.08 6.52
N ILE A 203 -11.71 10.91 5.89
CA ILE A 203 -12.90 10.09 5.82
C ILE A 203 -12.68 8.75 6.51
N GLU A 204 -13.78 8.15 6.93
CA GLU A 204 -13.86 6.76 7.35
C GLU A 204 -14.61 5.96 6.29
N ILE A 205 -14.05 4.81 5.91
CA ILE A 205 -14.72 3.81 5.09
C ILE A 205 -15.11 2.65 6.00
N ASN A 206 -16.40 2.32 6.02
CA ASN A 206 -16.92 1.30 6.91
C ASN A 206 -18.10 0.54 6.28
N ALA A 207 -18.26 -0.73 6.63
CA ALA A 207 -19.42 -1.54 6.27
C ALA A 207 -20.52 -1.31 7.30
N ASP A 208 -21.76 -1.01 6.87
CA ASP A 208 -22.92 -0.76 7.76
C ASP A 208 -24.14 -1.62 7.38
N GLY A 209 -23.92 -2.67 6.59
CA GLY A 209 -24.93 -3.66 6.24
C GLY A 209 -24.88 -4.88 7.15
N ASN A 210 -25.83 -5.79 7.01
CA ASN A 210 -25.86 -7.05 7.76
C ASN A 210 -24.82 -8.05 7.22
N ASN A 211 -23.60 -7.96 7.74
CA ASN A 211 -22.47 -8.81 7.38
C ASN A 211 -22.25 -9.88 8.48
N PRO A 212 -22.73 -11.11 8.29
CA PRO A 212 -22.67 -12.14 9.32
C PRO A 212 -21.24 -12.61 9.59
N VAL A 213 -21.03 -13.15 10.80
CA VAL A 213 -19.86 -13.99 11.08
C VAL A 213 -19.85 -15.16 10.10
N ASN A 214 -18.67 -15.54 9.60
CA ASN A 214 -18.50 -16.53 8.53
C ASN A 214 -19.18 -16.11 7.19
N GLY A 215 -19.44 -14.82 6.99
CA GLY A 215 -19.82 -14.25 5.68
C GLY A 215 -18.63 -13.79 4.85
N GLU A 216 -18.86 -13.27 3.65
CA GLU A 216 -17.79 -12.81 2.75
C GLU A 216 -16.86 -11.76 3.38
N LEU A 217 -17.41 -10.73 4.02
CA LEU A 217 -16.61 -9.70 4.70
C LEU A 217 -15.80 -10.30 5.85
N TRP A 218 -16.36 -11.24 6.60
CA TRP A 218 -15.62 -11.98 7.63
C TRP A 218 -14.39 -12.65 7.02
N TYR A 219 -14.57 -13.44 5.95
CA TYR A 219 -13.45 -14.15 5.31
C TYR A 219 -12.40 -13.19 4.73
N GLU A 220 -12.78 -12.00 4.25
CA GLU A 220 -11.85 -10.98 3.76
C GLU A 220 -10.83 -10.56 4.83
N TYR A 221 -11.24 -10.36 6.10
CA TYR A 221 -10.31 -10.03 7.20
C TYR A 221 -9.23 -11.09 7.42
N PHE A 222 -9.51 -12.33 7.05
CA PHE A 222 -8.60 -13.47 7.23
C PHE A 222 -7.99 -13.91 5.89
N ASN A 223 -8.02 -13.08 4.85
CA ASN A 223 -7.52 -13.40 3.53
C ASN A 223 -8.10 -14.70 2.95
N ASN A 224 -9.39 -14.97 3.22
CA ASN A 224 -10.10 -16.20 2.85
C ASN A 224 -9.45 -17.51 3.37
N GLN A 225 -8.66 -17.44 4.44
CA GLN A 225 -7.95 -18.60 5.01
C GLN A 225 -8.59 -19.17 6.27
N THR A 226 -9.62 -18.52 6.79
CA THR A 226 -10.29 -18.98 8.02
C THR A 226 -11.29 -20.08 7.74
N GLN A 227 -11.40 -20.99 8.71
CA GLN A 227 -12.58 -21.84 8.87
C GLN A 227 -13.67 -21.07 9.61
N ASP A 228 -14.86 -21.65 9.65
CA ASP A 228 -15.98 -21.06 10.39
C ASP A 228 -15.65 -20.93 11.88
N TYR A 229 -15.95 -19.75 12.42
CA TYR A 229 -15.97 -19.52 13.84
C TYR A 229 -17.29 -20.07 14.41
N PRO A 230 -17.30 -20.73 15.58
CA PRO A 230 -18.45 -21.41 16.12
C PRO A 230 -19.20 -20.47 17.06
N GLU A 231 -20.50 -20.67 17.18
CA GLU A 231 -21.29 -19.93 18.14
C GLU A 231 -20.85 -20.22 19.60
N PRO A 232 -20.99 -19.26 20.53
CA PRO A 232 -21.60 -17.93 20.35
C PRO A 232 -20.66 -16.86 19.77
N HIS A 233 -21.22 -15.89 19.05
CA HIS A 233 -20.55 -14.65 18.63
C HIS A 233 -21.10 -13.43 19.40
N SER A 234 -20.27 -12.77 20.21
CA SER A 234 -20.73 -11.65 21.06
C SER A 234 -20.18 -10.27 20.68
N SER A 235 -19.03 -10.19 20.00
CA SER A 235 -18.38 -8.91 19.68
C SER A 235 -18.33 -8.58 18.19
N TRP A 236 -18.69 -9.53 17.32
CA TRP A 236 -18.88 -9.23 15.92
C TRP A 236 -20.25 -8.59 15.76
N LEU A 237 -20.32 -7.28 16.01
CA LEU A 237 -21.48 -6.50 15.63
C LEU A 237 -21.58 -6.61 14.11
N SER A 238 -22.72 -7.10 13.61
CA SER A 238 -22.94 -7.43 12.19
C SER A 238 -22.83 -6.26 11.22
N ALA A 239 -22.40 -5.07 11.67
CA ALA A 239 -22.32 -3.80 10.95
C ALA A 239 -21.00 -3.03 11.19
N ASP A 240 -19.89 -3.72 11.47
CA ASP A 240 -18.60 -3.06 11.70
C ASP A 240 -17.49 -3.62 10.78
N GLY A 241 -17.19 -2.84 9.74
CA GLY A 241 -16.19 -3.01 8.69
C GLY A 241 -14.78 -2.49 9.05
N GLY A 242 -14.45 -2.30 10.33
CA GLY A 242 -13.06 -2.13 10.79
C GLY A 242 -12.50 -0.71 10.67
N ASN A 243 -13.37 0.31 10.57
CA ASN A 243 -13.05 1.74 10.62
C ASN A 243 -11.74 2.11 9.88
N MET A 244 -11.71 1.95 8.55
CA MET A 244 -10.54 2.31 7.75
C MET A 244 -10.54 3.82 7.49
N PHE A 245 -9.49 4.51 7.93
CA PHE A 245 -9.37 5.97 7.78
C PHE A 245 -8.45 6.33 6.61
N HIS A 246 -8.89 7.27 5.78
CA HIS A 246 -8.18 7.73 4.58
C HIS A 246 -8.30 9.26 4.42
N THR A 247 -7.31 9.87 3.78
CA THR A 247 -7.35 11.28 3.37
C THR A 247 -7.66 11.38 1.89
N ILE A 248 -8.58 12.27 1.52
CA ILE A 248 -8.93 12.52 0.12
C ILE A 248 -7.80 13.34 -0.54
N GLU A 249 -7.14 12.75 -1.52
CA GLU A 249 -6.11 13.41 -2.32
C GLU A 249 -6.71 14.16 -3.52
N LYS A 250 -7.74 13.58 -4.15
CA LYS A 250 -8.37 14.13 -5.37
C LYS A 250 -9.82 13.69 -5.51
N ILE A 251 -10.66 14.54 -6.09
CA ILE A 251 -12.03 14.21 -6.50
C ILE A 251 -12.24 14.58 -7.96
N GLU A 252 -12.73 13.64 -8.75
CA GLU A 252 -13.08 13.81 -10.16
C GLU A 252 -14.48 13.26 -10.43
N GLY A 253 -15.49 14.13 -10.36
CA GLY A 253 -16.89 13.68 -10.34
C GLY A 253 -17.13 12.83 -9.10
N ASN A 254 -17.47 11.56 -9.31
CA ASN A 254 -17.74 10.57 -8.25
C ASN A 254 -16.55 9.63 -7.97
N LEU A 255 -15.43 9.84 -8.65
CA LEU A 255 -14.18 9.11 -8.41
C LEU A 255 -13.36 9.87 -7.37
N ILE A 256 -13.00 9.18 -6.28
CA ILE A 256 -12.22 9.75 -5.18
C ILE A 256 -10.89 9.00 -5.11
N THR A 257 -9.78 9.74 -5.25
CA THR A 257 -8.43 9.25 -4.99
C THR A 257 -8.08 9.50 -3.53
N LEU A 258 -7.67 8.44 -2.86
CA LEU A 258 -7.20 8.38 -1.47
C LEU A 258 -5.68 8.48 -1.46
N ARG A 259 -5.14 9.18 -0.48
CA ARG A 259 -3.69 9.25 -0.26
C ARG A 259 -3.14 7.87 0.11
N GLU A 260 -3.80 7.17 1.03
CA GLU A 260 -3.39 5.85 1.53
C GLU A 260 -4.04 4.71 0.74
N PRO A 261 -3.31 3.61 0.49
CA PRO A 261 -3.88 2.40 -0.10
C PRO A 261 -4.90 1.72 0.83
N LEU A 262 -5.96 1.15 0.24
CA LEU A 262 -6.97 0.36 0.95
C LEU A 262 -6.36 -0.88 1.60
N ARG A 263 -6.79 -1.21 2.83
CA ARG A 263 -6.27 -2.38 3.57
C ARG A 263 -7.07 -3.67 3.35
N LEU A 264 -8.31 -3.53 2.90
CA LEU A 264 -9.17 -4.62 2.49
C LEU A 264 -9.72 -4.33 1.09
N ARG A 265 -10.17 -5.37 0.40
CA ARG A 265 -11.11 -5.20 -0.71
C ARG A 265 -12.37 -4.51 -0.19
N LEU A 266 -13.06 -3.77 -1.04
CA LEU A 266 -14.38 -3.20 -0.75
C LEU A 266 -15.38 -3.76 -1.75
N LYS A 267 -16.50 -4.31 -1.29
CA LYS A 267 -17.60 -4.73 -2.18
C LYS A 267 -18.88 -3.94 -1.88
N PRO A 268 -19.59 -3.41 -2.89
CA PRO A 268 -20.89 -2.78 -2.68
C PRO A 268 -21.93 -3.67 -1.98
N SER A 269 -21.82 -5.00 -2.14
CA SER A 269 -22.68 -5.99 -1.47
C SER A 269 -22.52 -6.05 0.05
N TRP A 270 -21.42 -5.54 0.60
CA TRP A 270 -21.20 -5.43 2.04
C TRP A 270 -21.78 -4.15 2.64
N GLU A 271 -22.44 -3.34 1.80
CA GLU A 271 -22.96 -2.01 2.13
C GLU A 271 -21.88 -1.10 2.72
N MET A 272 -20.85 -0.88 1.90
CA MET A 272 -19.74 0.02 2.23
C MET A 272 -20.15 1.48 2.09
N PHE A 273 -19.90 2.29 3.12
CA PHE A 273 -20.20 3.71 3.15
C PHE A 273 -18.96 4.52 3.48
N VAL A 274 -18.99 5.78 3.02
CA VAL A 274 -18.06 6.82 3.41
C VAL A 274 -18.71 7.67 4.48
N TYR A 275 -17.98 7.93 5.56
CA TYR A 275 -18.36 8.84 6.61
C TYR A 275 -17.35 9.98 6.70
N GLN A 276 -17.85 11.20 6.83
CA GLN A 276 -17.01 12.38 7.03
C GLN A 276 -16.78 12.60 8.53
N ARG A 277 -15.57 12.98 8.91
CA ARG A 277 -15.14 13.09 10.30
C ARG A 277 -14.99 14.52 10.80
N ASN A 278 -15.96 15.38 10.50
CA ASN A 278 -15.90 16.81 10.83
C ASN A 278 -15.88 17.13 12.33
N SER A 279 -16.24 16.16 13.18
CA SER A 279 -16.38 16.36 14.63
C SER A 279 -15.36 15.59 15.47
N ALA A 280 -14.41 14.92 14.83
CA ALA A 280 -13.25 14.33 15.50
C ALA A 280 -12.28 15.44 15.92
N LEU A 281 -11.55 15.26 17.03
CA LEU A 281 -10.56 16.24 17.44
C LEU A 281 -9.33 16.16 16.54
N GLN A 282 -8.72 17.32 16.26
CA GLN A 282 -7.48 17.41 15.52
C GLN A 282 -6.47 18.31 16.22
N ASN A 283 -5.19 18.02 16.02
CA ASN A 283 -4.10 18.83 16.54
C ASN A 283 -4.16 19.00 18.06
N VAL A 284 -4.36 17.88 18.74
CA VAL A 284 -4.43 17.79 20.20
C VAL A 284 -3.33 16.86 20.70
N GLY A 285 -2.87 17.08 21.93
CA GLY A 285 -1.81 16.25 22.46
C GLY A 285 -1.22 16.75 23.76
N MET A 286 -0.19 16.05 24.21
CA MET A 286 0.57 16.43 25.39
C MET A 286 2.06 16.15 25.27
N GLU A 287 2.89 17.00 25.84
CA GLU A 287 4.33 16.84 25.77
C GLU A 287 5.08 17.37 26.99
N ASP A 288 6.26 16.80 27.26
CA ASP A 288 7.20 17.23 28.30
C ASP A 288 6.61 17.18 29.73
N ILE A 289 5.90 16.10 30.07
CA ILE A 289 5.15 15.95 31.34
C ILE A 289 5.42 14.59 31.97
N ARG A 290 5.60 14.60 33.30
CA ARG A 290 5.54 13.41 34.15
C ARG A 290 4.12 13.20 34.68
N ILE A 291 3.59 12.00 34.59
CA ILE A 291 2.31 11.63 35.21
C ILE A 291 2.57 10.61 36.31
N GLU A 292 2.25 10.98 37.54
CA GLU A 292 2.36 10.12 38.72
C GLU A 292 0.98 9.72 39.18
N VAL A 293 0.62 8.46 38.95
CA VAL A 293 -0.55 7.88 39.59
C VAL A 293 -0.17 7.39 40.98
N ILE A 294 -1.09 7.54 41.94
CA ILE A 294 -0.87 7.09 43.32
C ILE A 294 -0.37 5.63 43.35
N GLU A 295 0.69 5.40 44.12
CA GLU A 295 1.24 4.06 44.26
C GLU A 295 0.28 3.19 45.08
N LYS A 296 -0.24 2.15 44.42
CA LYS A 296 -1.08 1.09 44.97
C LYS A 296 -0.58 -0.22 44.40
N GLU A 297 -0.77 -1.32 45.13
CA GLU A 297 -0.54 -2.65 44.55
C GLU A 297 -1.48 -2.86 43.34
N HIS A 298 -0.97 -3.53 42.30
CA HIS A 298 -1.78 -3.92 41.15
C HIS A 298 -2.88 -4.89 41.63
N ALA A 299 -4.14 -4.55 41.33
CA ALA A 299 -5.29 -5.38 41.70
C ALA A 299 -5.32 -6.69 40.90
N GLU A 300 -6.18 -7.63 41.32
CA GLU A 300 -6.38 -8.87 40.55
C GLU A 300 -6.96 -8.55 39.15
N HIS A 301 -6.54 -9.32 38.16
CA HIS A 301 -6.94 -9.14 36.77
C HIS A 301 -8.47 -9.04 36.59
N LEU A 302 -8.92 -7.98 35.91
CA LEU A 302 -10.33 -7.55 35.69
C LEU A 302 -11.03 -6.93 36.90
N THR A 303 -10.30 -6.62 37.97
CA THR A 303 -10.81 -5.92 39.16
C THR A 303 -10.14 -4.57 39.41
N GLU A 304 -9.28 -4.15 38.47
CA GLU A 304 -8.52 -2.90 38.54
C GLU A 304 -9.48 -1.69 38.55
N PRO A 305 -9.32 -0.74 39.49
CA PRO A 305 -10.28 0.35 39.67
C PRO A 305 -10.18 1.43 38.58
N GLY A 306 -9.19 1.36 37.69
CA GLY A 306 -9.02 2.24 36.54
C GLY A 306 -8.09 3.42 36.81
N TYR A 307 -6.85 3.13 37.17
CA TYR A 307 -5.76 4.12 37.19
C TYR A 307 -5.28 4.38 35.75
N ASN A 308 -6.12 5.06 34.96
CA ASN A 308 -5.98 5.20 33.52
C ASN A 308 -5.64 6.67 33.17
N PRO A 309 -4.38 7.02 32.85
CA PRO A 309 -3.98 8.41 32.67
C PRO A 309 -4.55 9.08 31.41
N ILE A 310 -4.35 8.47 30.24
CA ILE A 310 -4.56 9.15 28.95
C ILE A 310 -5.45 8.31 28.02
N GLY A 311 -6.49 8.94 27.47
CA GLY A 311 -7.35 8.37 26.43
C GLY A 311 -7.51 9.30 25.24
N PHE A 312 -7.37 8.76 24.03
CA PHE A 312 -7.74 9.44 22.79
C PHE A 312 -8.93 8.74 22.16
N ASN A 313 -10.07 9.41 22.14
CA ASN A 313 -11.31 8.88 21.57
C ASN A 313 -11.75 9.76 20.40
N SER A 314 -11.84 9.17 19.20
CA SER A 314 -12.20 9.90 17.98
C SER A 314 -11.31 11.13 17.71
N CYS A 315 -10.00 10.93 17.75
CA CYS A 315 -8.98 11.93 17.47
C CYS A 315 -8.20 11.63 16.18
N TYR A 316 -7.79 12.67 15.46
CA TYR A 316 -6.88 12.61 14.31
C TYR A 316 -5.72 13.55 14.47
N ASN A 317 -4.58 13.23 13.87
CA ASN A 317 -3.41 14.13 13.87
C ASN A 317 -3.10 14.60 15.30
N PHE A 318 -3.02 13.65 16.22
CA PHE A 318 -2.76 13.89 17.64
C PHE A 318 -1.37 13.37 18.02
N TRP A 319 -0.84 13.79 19.16
CA TRP A 319 0.44 13.28 19.63
C TRP A 319 0.61 13.25 21.13
N CYS A 320 1.53 12.38 21.56
CA CYS A 320 2.19 12.48 22.86
C CYS A 320 3.70 12.48 22.63
N LYS A 321 4.45 13.30 23.36
CA LYS A 321 5.90 13.29 23.24
C LYS A 321 6.60 13.50 24.58
N ASN A 322 7.66 12.74 24.85
CA ASN A 322 8.52 12.94 26.02
C ASN A 322 7.70 12.91 27.31
N LEU A 323 7.10 11.76 27.59
CA LEU A 323 6.28 11.55 28.79
C LEU A 323 6.85 10.42 29.63
N THR A 324 6.84 10.61 30.95
CA THR A 324 7.04 9.52 31.91
C THR A 324 5.75 9.25 32.68
N ILE A 325 5.24 8.02 32.64
CA ILE A 325 3.99 7.60 33.28
C ILE A 325 4.29 6.54 34.35
N VAL A 326 3.80 6.76 35.57
CA VAL A 326 4.16 5.96 36.75
C VAL A 326 2.94 5.32 37.39
N ASN A 327 3.03 4.02 37.68
CA ASN A 327 2.04 3.23 38.44
C ASN A 327 0.62 3.17 37.84
N ALA A 328 0.50 3.17 36.51
CA ALA A 328 -0.79 3.15 35.81
C ALA A 328 -1.31 1.72 35.56
N ASP A 329 -2.64 1.55 35.51
CA ASP A 329 -3.28 0.31 35.06
C ASP A 329 -3.33 0.25 33.53
N ASN A 330 -3.71 1.37 32.90
CA ASN A 330 -3.82 1.53 31.44
C ASN A 330 -3.25 2.90 31.02
N PRO A 331 -1.92 3.02 30.78
CA PRO A 331 -1.22 4.27 30.50
C PRO A 331 -1.82 5.10 29.36
N ILE A 332 -1.92 4.53 28.15
CA ILE A 332 -2.38 5.23 26.94
C ILE A 332 -3.28 4.31 26.11
N PHE A 333 -4.50 4.78 25.85
CA PHE A 333 -5.50 4.05 25.06
C PHE A 333 -5.99 4.86 23.87
N LEU A 334 -5.97 4.25 22.68
CA LEU A 334 -6.44 4.83 21.43
C LEU A 334 -7.72 4.16 20.97
N LYS A 335 -8.80 4.94 20.81
CA LYS A 335 -10.12 4.45 20.41
C LYS A 335 -10.67 5.27 19.24
N TYR A 336 -11.09 4.60 18.15
CA TYR A 336 -11.62 5.25 16.94
C TYR A 336 -10.75 6.39 16.40
N SER A 337 -9.44 6.29 16.57
CA SER A 337 -8.49 7.38 16.33
C SER A 337 -7.48 7.00 15.23
N ALA A 338 -6.96 8.00 14.52
CA ALA A 338 -6.00 7.76 13.45
C ALA A 338 -4.93 8.83 13.31
N TYR A 339 -3.85 8.51 12.60
CA TYR A 339 -2.77 9.46 12.33
C TYR A 339 -2.19 10.06 13.62
N GLY A 340 -2.18 9.29 14.71
CA GLY A 340 -1.55 9.66 15.97
C GLY A 340 -0.06 9.34 15.95
N GLU A 341 0.74 10.18 16.60
CA GLU A 341 2.17 9.95 16.81
C GLU A 341 2.47 10.02 18.31
N ILE A 342 2.78 8.88 18.92
CA ILE A 342 3.20 8.81 20.32
C ILE A 342 4.68 8.45 20.32
N ASP A 343 5.50 9.29 20.92
CA ASP A 343 6.94 9.18 20.83
C ASP A 343 7.60 9.45 22.18
N ASP A 344 8.70 8.74 22.46
CA ASP A 344 9.53 8.95 23.65
C ASP A 344 8.72 8.83 24.95
N ILE A 345 8.23 7.62 25.21
CA ILE A 345 7.38 7.32 26.37
C ILE A 345 8.10 6.34 27.30
N VAL A 346 8.20 6.73 28.57
CA VAL A 346 8.67 5.87 29.66
C VAL A 346 7.49 5.46 30.52
N ILE A 347 7.32 4.15 30.73
CA ILE A 347 6.40 3.60 31.73
C ILE A 347 7.26 3.01 32.85
N GLU A 348 7.01 3.40 34.10
CA GLU A 348 7.79 2.92 35.25
C GLU A 348 6.93 2.70 36.50
N GLY A 349 7.56 2.17 37.56
CA GLY A 349 6.89 1.78 38.79
C GLY A 349 6.35 0.36 38.69
N ARG A 350 5.12 0.15 39.17
CA ARG A 350 4.44 -1.16 39.13
C ARG A 350 3.92 -1.53 37.73
N ASP A 351 3.59 -2.80 37.55
CA ASP A 351 2.86 -3.33 36.40
C ASP A 351 1.38 -2.88 36.38
N GLY A 352 0.70 -3.21 35.29
CA GLY A 352 -0.71 -2.91 35.05
C GLY A 352 -1.40 -3.89 34.10
N HIS A 353 -2.61 -3.54 33.69
CA HIS A 353 -3.47 -4.36 32.84
C HIS A 353 -3.05 -4.27 31.37
N HIS A 354 -3.32 -3.14 30.70
CA HIS A 354 -2.81 -2.85 29.35
C HIS A 354 -1.73 -1.78 29.40
N GLY A 355 -0.70 -1.87 28.55
CA GLY A 355 0.27 -0.79 28.36
C GLY A 355 -0.26 0.21 27.32
N PHE A 356 0.05 -0.05 26.05
CA PHE A 356 -0.50 0.71 24.92
C PHE A 356 -1.59 -0.08 24.22
N THR A 357 -2.75 0.54 23.98
CA THR A 357 -3.88 -0.12 23.31
C THR A 357 -4.35 0.61 22.06
N TYR A 358 -4.54 -0.15 20.97
CA TYR A 358 -5.21 0.29 19.75
C TYR A 358 -6.56 -0.42 19.62
N ALA A 359 -7.67 0.30 19.78
CA ALA A 359 -9.02 -0.21 19.59
C ALA A 359 -9.74 0.55 18.46
N TYR A 360 -10.23 -0.15 17.43
CA TYR A 360 -10.92 0.46 16.28
C TYR A 360 -10.13 1.62 15.60
N SER A 361 -8.82 1.65 15.82
CA SER A 361 -7.93 2.76 15.46
C SER A 361 -7.04 2.33 14.32
N SER A 362 -6.68 3.27 13.44
CA SER A 362 -5.81 2.95 12.31
C SER A 362 -4.74 3.98 11.99
N SER A 363 -3.65 3.54 11.36
CA SER A 363 -2.59 4.44 10.88
C SER A 363 -1.93 5.28 11.98
N ASN A 364 -1.88 4.79 13.21
CA ASN A 364 -1.14 5.43 14.31
C ASN A 364 0.28 4.86 14.39
N VAL A 365 1.25 5.66 14.87
CA VAL A 365 2.60 5.20 15.17
C VAL A 365 2.92 5.45 16.64
N ILE A 366 3.40 4.43 17.33
CA ILE A 366 3.97 4.53 18.68
C ILE A 366 5.42 4.10 18.61
N SER A 367 6.32 5.01 18.98
CA SER A 367 7.76 4.90 18.79
C SER A 367 8.53 5.19 20.08
N ASN A 368 9.76 4.68 20.15
CA ASN A 368 10.73 5.01 21.20
C ASN A 368 10.17 4.76 22.61
N ILE A 369 9.80 3.51 22.88
CA ILE A 369 9.12 3.13 24.12
C ILE A 369 10.10 2.46 25.08
N ASN A 370 10.03 2.84 26.36
CA ASN A 370 10.72 2.16 27.45
C ASN A 370 9.75 1.73 28.56
N ILE A 371 9.44 0.43 28.63
CA ILE A 371 8.63 -0.15 29.72
C ILE A 371 9.56 -0.67 30.82
N ASN A 372 9.84 0.20 31.80
CA ASN A 372 10.77 -0.02 32.89
C ASN A 372 10.06 -0.54 34.16
N THR A 373 9.33 -1.64 34.03
CA THR A 373 8.64 -2.30 35.15
C THR A 373 9.33 -3.63 35.47
N SER A 374 9.44 -3.97 36.75
CA SER A 374 10.11 -5.21 37.17
C SER A 374 9.23 -6.45 36.94
N ILE A 375 7.91 -6.25 36.88
CA ILE A 375 6.91 -7.24 36.51
C ILE A 375 6.37 -6.87 35.12
N PRO A 376 6.22 -7.84 34.19
CA PRO A 376 5.57 -7.59 32.91
C PRO A 376 4.12 -7.15 33.10
N TYR A 377 3.70 -6.13 32.35
CA TYR A 377 2.28 -5.83 32.16
C TYR A 377 1.53 -7.08 31.67
N THR A 378 0.25 -7.20 32.05
CA THR A 378 -0.58 -8.33 31.58
C THR A 378 -0.65 -8.33 30.05
N HIS A 379 -0.91 -7.16 29.49
CA HIS A 379 -0.97 -6.89 28.06
C HIS A 379 -0.16 -5.64 27.71
N ALA A 380 1.16 -5.78 27.61
CA ALA A 380 2.04 -4.61 27.41
C ALA A 380 1.69 -3.82 26.14
N ILE A 381 1.39 -4.52 25.03
CA ILE A 381 0.95 -3.92 23.77
C ILE A 381 -0.28 -4.66 23.26
N THR A 382 -1.39 -3.96 23.09
CA THR A 382 -2.67 -4.55 22.68
C THR A 382 -3.18 -3.98 21.36
N PHE A 383 -3.45 -4.88 20.42
CA PHE A 383 -4.27 -4.61 19.23
C PHE A 383 -5.62 -5.28 19.42
N ILE A 384 -6.72 -4.55 19.27
CA ILE A 384 -8.07 -5.07 19.52
C ILE A 384 -9.09 -4.47 18.55
N HIS A 385 -10.17 -5.21 18.30
CA HIS A 385 -11.35 -4.71 17.59
C HIS A 385 -11.03 -4.08 16.23
N LYS A 386 -10.49 -4.91 15.33
CA LYS A 386 -10.21 -4.57 13.94
C LYS A 386 -9.27 -3.37 13.77
N SER A 387 -8.52 -3.00 14.81
CA SER A 387 -7.44 -2.02 14.69
C SER A 387 -6.49 -2.44 13.57
N ASN A 388 -6.11 -1.50 12.71
CA ASN A 388 -5.40 -1.81 11.47
C ASN A 388 -4.41 -0.73 11.05
N GLY A 389 -3.37 -1.09 10.30
CA GLY A 389 -2.37 -0.14 9.83
C GLY A 389 -1.58 0.58 10.91
N ASN A 390 -1.66 0.15 12.17
CA ASN A 390 -0.91 0.77 13.26
C ASN A 390 0.51 0.23 13.28
N VAL A 391 1.45 1.07 13.74
CA VAL A 391 2.87 0.79 13.80
C VAL A 391 3.34 0.92 15.24
N LEU A 392 3.93 -0.15 15.77
CA LEU A 392 4.71 -0.14 17.00
C LEU A 392 6.18 -0.32 16.64
N ARG A 393 7.05 0.58 17.08
CA ARG A 393 8.48 0.53 16.73
C ARG A 393 9.41 0.95 17.87
N ASN A 394 10.65 0.44 17.82
CA ASN A 394 11.72 0.76 18.77
C ASN A 394 11.27 0.62 20.22
N VAL A 395 11.04 -0.64 20.63
CA VAL A 395 10.53 -0.98 21.96
C VAL A 395 11.61 -1.65 22.77
N LYS A 396 11.81 -1.18 24.00
CA LYS A 396 12.62 -1.84 25.02
C LYS A 396 11.89 -1.86 26.36
N GLY A 397 12.33 -2.74 27.24
CA GLY A 397 11.85 -2.79 28.61
C GLY A 397 12.79 -3.54 29.54
N ALA A 398 12.52 -3.41 30.84
CA ALA A 398 13.25 -4.10 31.90
C ALA A 398 12.78 -5.56 32.09
N SER A 399 11.57 -5.87 31.63
CA SER A 399 10.97 -7.21 31.64
C SER A 399 10.53 -7.63 30.23
N THR A 400 10.11 -8.89 30.08
CA THR A 400 9.54 -9.39 28.83
C THR A 400 8.34 -8.54 28.36
N ILE A 401 8.29 -8.20 27.08
CA ILE A 401 7.18 -7.45 26.47
C ILE A 401 6.08 -8.42 26.03
N SER A 402 4.90 -8.31 26.62
CA SER A 402 3.73 -9.12 26.23
C SER A 402 2.95 -8.49 25.08
N LEU A 403 3.05 -9.09 23.89
CA LEU A 403 2.32 -8.72 22.68
C LEU A 403 0.95 -9.42 22.65
N ASP A 404 -0.11 -8.63 22.57
CA ASP A 404 -1.49 -9.07 22.71
C ASP A 404 -2.33 -8.66 21.48
N PHE A 405 -2.94 -9.66 20.84
CA PHE A 405 -3.96 -9.49 19.82
C PHE A 405 -5.28 -9.96 20.43
N HIS A 406 -5.98 -9.04 21.09
CA HIS A 406 -7.02 -9.29 22.08
C HIS A 406 -8.39 -9.69 21.49
N ARG A 407 -8.39 -10.25 20.28
CA ARG A 407 -9.55 -10.66 19.47
C ARG A 407 -10.31 -9.55 18.75
N ASN A 408 -11.35 -9.96 18.03
CA ASN A 408 -12.11 -9.17 17.06
C ASN A 408 -11.24 -8.71 15.88
N ALA A 409 -10.39 -9.61 15.37
CA ALA A 409 -9.68 -9.52 14.09
C ALA A 409 -8.84 -8.25 13.79
N PRO A 410 -7.97 -7.74 14.69
CA PRO A 410 -6.94 -6.77 14.30
C PRO A 410 -6.09 -7.29 13.13
N PHE A 411 -5.90 -6.49 12.09
CA PHE A 411 -5.32 -6.93 10.82
C PHE A 411 -4.39 -5.88 10.25
N SER A 412 -3.41 -6.28 9.44
CA SER A 412 -2.51 -5.33 8.78
C SER A 412 -1.85 -4.35 9.76
N ASN A 413 -1.36 -4.81 10.93
CA ASN A 413 -0.55 -3.99 11.86
C ASN A 413 0.93 -4.38 11.77
N LEU A 414 1.82 -3.46 12.14
CA LEU A 414 3.27 -3.65 12.14
C LEU A 414 3.81 -3.54 13.57
N ILE A 415 4.62 -4.52 13.96
CA ILE A 415 5.49 -4.47 15.13
C ILE A 415 6.93 -4.62 14.61
N CYS A 416 7.79 -3.62 14.83
CA CYS A 416 9.18 -3.67 14.40
C CYS A 416 10.17 -3.20 15.46
N ASP A 417 11.43 -3.61 15.32
CA ASP A 417 12.56 -3.18 16.15
C ASP A 417 12.29 -3.30 17.67
N VAL A 418 11.82 -4.48 18.11
CA VAL A 418 11.71 -4.82 19.53
C VAL A 418 13.07 -5.33 20.01
N ARG A 419 13.62 -4.73 21.07
CA ARG A 419 15.01 -4.89 21.52
C ARG A 419 15.17 -5.58 22.88
N THR A 420 14.07 -6.06 23.44
CA THR A 420 14.00 -6.84 24.68
C THR A 420 13.27 -8.16 24.37
N ASP A 421 13.42 -9.18 25.22
CA ASP A 421 12.62 -10.40 25.14
C ASP A 421 11.12 -10.07 25.09
N TRP A 422 10.37 -10.86 24.33
CA TRP A 422 8.94 -10.69 24.14
C TRP A 422 8.24 -12.05 24.05
N ASN A 423 6.93 -12.04 24.26
CA ASN A 423 6.08 -13.21 24.05
C ASN A 423 4.72 -12.80 23.46
N HIS A 424 4.05 -13.75 22.83
CA HIS A 424 2.63 -13.62 22.53
C HIS A 424 1.81 -13.98 23.76
N ARG A 425 1.09 -13.01 24.32
CA ARG A 425 0.18 -13.23 25.46
C ARG A 425 -1.22 -12.76 25.10
N SER A 426 -1.74 -13.32 24.01
CA SER A 426 -3.06 -12.95 23.50
C SER A 426 -4.17 -13.59 24.30
N THR A 427 -5.14 -12.78 24.74
CA THR A 427 -6.31 -13.24 25.51
C THR A 427 -7.61 -12.63 24.93
N GLY A 428 -8.59 -12.30 25.75
CA GLY A 428 -9.90 -11.81 25.33
C GLY A 428 -10.97 -12.90 25.33
N THR A 429 -12.22 -12.46 25.37
CA THR A 429 -13.39 -13.35 25.47
C THR A 429 -13.53 -14.25 24.24
N ASN A 430 -13.69 -15.56 24.43
CA ASN A 430 -13.75 -16.53 23.33
C ASN A 430 -14.89 -16.28 22.32
N THR A 431 -15.95 -15.57 22.71
CA THR A 431 -17.06 -15.19 21.82
C THR A 431 -16.74 -13.97 20.94
N ALA A 432 -15.56 -13.35 21.09
CA ALA A 432 -15.15 -12.14 20.38
C ALA A 432 -14.51 -12.38 19.00
N GLY A 433 -14.51 -13.63 18.53
CA GLY A 433 -13.84 -14.03 17.28
C GLY A 433 -12.34 -14.33 17.47
N PRO A 434 -11.62 -14.57 16.37
CA PRO A 434 -10.19 -14.88 16.39
C PRO A 434 -9.33 -13.74 16.95
N TYR A 435 -8.17 -14.09 17.50
CA TYR A 435 -7.20 -13.15 18.09
C TYR A 435 -6.78 -12.05 17.10
N ALA A 436 -6.46 -12.43 15.86
CA ALA A 436 -5.97 -11.54 14.82
C ALA A 436 -6.61 -11.88 13.47
N GLY A 437 -6.69 -10.88 12.59
CA GLY A 437 -6.90 -11.04 11.16
C GLY A 437 -5.57 -11.24 10.42
N ALA A 438 -5.62 -11.14 9.10
CA ALA A 438 -4.47 -11.34 8.22
C ALA A 438 -3.51 -10.13 8.19
N ARG A 439 -2.32 -10.36 7.65
CA ARG A 439 -1.28 -9.35 7.29
C ARG A 439 -0.66 -8.59 8.45
N ASN A 440 -0.75 -9.11 9.68
CA ASN A 440 0.07 -8.59 10.77
C ASN A 440 1.54 -8.96 10.54
N VAL A 441 2.43 -7.99 10.72
CA VAL A 441 3.87 -8.08 10.38
C VAL A 441 4.73 -7.84 11.61
N TYR A 442 5.74 -8.68 11.78
CA TYR A 442 6.73 -8.66 12.84
C TYR A 442 8.09 -8.60 12.18
N TRP A 443 8.84 -7.53 12.44
CA TRP A 443 10.06 -7.23 11.69
C TRP A 443 11.22 -6.81 12.58
N GLY A 444 12.32 -7.55 12.57
CA GLY A 444 13.53 -7.20 13.33
C GLY A 444 13.39 -7.30 14.86
N LEU A 445 12.56 -8.23 15.35
CA LEU A 445 12.38 -8.50 16.78
C LEU A 445 13.54 -9.33 17.38
N TYR A 446 14.12 -8.86 18.48
CA TYR A 446 15.11 -9.58 19.29
C TYR A 446 14.46 -10.56 20.28
N GLY A 447 15.15 -11.64 20.67
CA GLY A 447 14.76 -12.51 21.80
C GLY A 447 14.49 -13.97 21.45
N GLU A 448 14.45 -14.83 22.46
CA GLU A 448 14.09 -16.26 22.34
C GLU A 448 12.58 -16.46 22.54
N SER A 449 11.78 -16.23 21.49
CA SER A 449 10.35 -16.54 21.56
C SER A 449 10.15 -18.06 21.61
N THR A 450 9.79 -18.59 22.78
CA THR A 450 9.31 -19.95 22.92
C THR A 450 7.84 -20.00 22.53
N ALA A 451 7.56 -20.69 21.42
CA ALA A 451 6.22 -21.08 20.98
C ALA A 451 5.42 -19.94 20.28
N LEU A 452 5.38 -19.96 18.93
CA LEU A 452 4.53 -19.10 18.09
C LEU A 452 3.05 -19.51 18.25
N TYR A 453 2.43 -19.24 19.40
CA TYR A 453 1.03 -19.56 19.66
C TYR A 453 0.29 -18.34 20.20
N TRP A 454 -0.91 -18.13 19.69
CA TRP A 454 -1.84 -17.16 20.23
C TRP A 454 -2.55 -17.77 21.46
N GLY A 455 -1.96 -17.65 22.66
CA GLY A 455 -2.58 -18.07 23.92
C GLY A 455 -2.21 -19.48 24.42
N ASP A 456 -3.08 -20.11 25.24
CA ASP A 456 -2.82 -21.41 25.90
C ASP A 456 -2.66 -22.57 24.89
N ILE A 457 -1.51 -23.25 24.97
CA ILE A 457 -1.12 -24.37 24.10
C ILE A 457 -2.04 -25.60 24.22
N ASN A 458 -2.80 -25.73 25.31
CA ASN A 458 -3.69 -26.88 25.56
C ASN A 458 -5.11 -26.68 25.03
N ASN A 459 -5.45 -25.50 24.51
CA ASN A 459 -6.76 -25.24 23.93
C ASN A 459 -6.82 -25.71 22.46
N ILE A 460 -7.33 -26.93 22.30
CA ILE A 460 -7.45 -27.71 21.06
C ILE A 460 -8.24 -27.04 19.91
N ILE A 461 -8.95 -25.94 20.16
CA ILE A 461 -9.86 -25.38 19.17
C ILE A 461 -9.17 -24.37 18.22
N ARG A 462 -8.28 -23.45 18.63
CA ARG A 462 -7.91 -22.30 17.76
C ARG A 462 -6.58 -21.55 18.02
N ASN A 463 -5.53 -22.21 18.49
CA ASN A 463 -4.31 -21.49 18.88
C ASN A 463 -3.10 -21.98 18.09
N HIS A 464 -2.82 -21.42 16.91
CA HIS A 464 -1.46 -21.40 16.40
C HIS A 464 -1.23 -20.20 15.48
N TRP A 465 -0.03 -19.64 15.59
CA TRP A 465 0.53 -18.80 14.56
C TRP A 465 0.39 -19.47 13.20
N GLY A 466 0.03 -18.71 12.17
CA GLY A 466 -0.14 -19.24 10.82
C GLY A 466 -1.53 -19.69 10.41
N MET A 467 -2.49 -19.72 11.34
CA MET A 467 -3.89 -19.96 10.98
C MET A 467 -4.39 -19.00 9.88
N TYR A 468 -3.89 -17.75 9.90
CA TYR A 468 -4.12 -16.73 8.87
C TYR A 468 -2.79 -16.10 8.46
N GLN A 469 -2.81 -15.39 7.32
CA GLN A 469 -1.63 -14.76 6.78
C GLN A 469 -0.94 -13.86 7.82
N SER A 470 0.31 -14.18 8.14
CA SER A 470 1.10 -13.46 9.15
C SER A 470 2.59 -13.54 8.80
N THR A 471 3.32 -12.46 9.02
CA THR A 471 4.70 -12.30 8.54
C THR A 471 5.63 -12.07 9.69
N ILE A 472 6.68 -12.88 9.81
CA ILE A 472 7.83 -12.60 10.66
C ILE A 472 9.08 -12.62 9.80
N VAL A 473 9.86 -11.54 9.89
CA VAL A 473 11.21 -11.45 9.35
C VAL A 473 12.12 -11.07 10.50
N SER A 474 12.83 -12.03 11.07
CA SER A 474 13.66 -11.76 12.25
C SER A 474 14.72 -12.81 12.53
N ALA A 475 15.52 -12.56 13.58
CA ALA A 475 16.59 -13.42 14.07
C ALA A 475 16.14 -14.60 14.97
N LEU A 476 14.86 -15.00 14.95
CA LEU A 476 14.35 -16.02 15.86
C LEU A 476 15.00 -17.38 15.57
N ASN A 477 15.30 -18.17 16.59
CA ASN A 477 15.93 -19.48 16.37
C ASN A 477 14.89 -20.58 16.06
N THR A 478 14.07 -20.36 15.03
CA THR A 478 13.12 -21.34 14.49
C THR A 478 13.44 -21.64 13.03
N GLY A 479 13.08 -22.83 12.53
CA GLY A 479 13.25 -23.16 11.12
C GLY A 479 12.35 -22.29 10.23
N GLU A 480 12.85 -21.90 9.06
CA GLU A 480 12.07 -21.13 8.08
C GLU A 480 10.78 -21.86 7.67
N LEU A 481 9.69 -21.11 7.51
CA LEU A 481 8.39 -21.63 7.10
C LEU A 481 7.76 -20.66 6.10
N PHE A 482 7.63 -21.10 4.85
CA PHE A 482 7.06 -20.30 3.78
C PHE A 482 5.83 -20.99 3.21
N THR A 483 4.68 -20.34 3.32
CA THR A 483 3.52 -20.64 2.51
C THR A 483 3.15 -19.41 1.70
N GLU A 484 2.79 -19.62 0.42
CA GLU A 484 2.46 -18.53 -0.49
C GLU A 484 1.31 -17.68 0.08
N GLU A 485 0.38 -18.32 0.77
CA GLU A 485 -0.84 -17.68 1.22
C GLU A 485 -0.85 -17.37 2.73
N ARG A 486 -0.33 -18.23 3.62
CA ARG A 486 -0.54 -18.16 5.08
C ARG A 486 0.72 -17.72 5.85
N GLU A 487 1.49 -18.63 6.43
CA GLU A 487 2.72 -18.38 7.17
C GLU A 487 3.85 -17.84 6.31
N TRP A 488 4.52 -16.81 6.82
CA TRP A 488 5.87 -16.48 6.36
C TRP A 488 6.72 -16.22 7.58
N TYR A 489 7.62 -17.15 7.85
CA TYR A 489 8.64 -17.00 8.85
C TYR A 489 9.99 -17.11 8.15
N GLU A 490 10.69 -15.97 8.12
CA GLU A 490 11.97 -15.80 7.47
C GLU A 490 13.04 -15.53 8.51
N HIS A 491 14.06 -16.38 8.53
CA HIS A 491 15.14 -16.28 9.49
C HIS A 491 16.25 -15.37 8.94
N VAL A 492 16.32 -14.14 9.46
CA VAL A 492 17.29 -13.12 9.05
C VAL A 492 18.05 -12.61 10.29
N PRO A 493 19.05 -13.35 10.80
CA PRO A 493 19.72 -13.04 12.06
C PRO A 493 20.49 -11.71 12.06
N ASN A 494 20.95 -11.28 10.88
CA ASN A 494 21.69 -10.04 10.69
C ASN A 494 20.91 -9.02 9.86
N LEU A 495 19.57 -9.00 10.00
CA LEU A 495 18.70 -8.07 9.28
C LEU A 495 19.22 -6.63 9.42
N ALA A 496 19.67 -6.06 8.30
CA ALA A 496 20.37 -4.77 8.28
C ALA A 496 19.43 -3.63 8.70
N GLU A 497 18.20 -3.66 8.19
CA GLU A 497 17.17 -2.66 8.45
C GLU A 497 16.08 -3.28 9.34
N LYS A 498 16.13 -3.04 10.65
CA LYS A 498 15.17 -3.61 11.62
C LYS A 498 13.87 -2.83 11.74
N ASP A 499 13.75 -1.72 11.01
CA ASP A 499 12.60 -0.83 11.08
C ASP A 499 11.90 -0.74 9.72
N LEU A 500 10.89 -1.61 9.52
CA LEU A 500 10.16 -1.67 8.25
C LEU A 500 9.41 -0.36 7.94
N TYR A 501 8.96 0.36 8.98
CA TYR A 501 8.24 1.61 8.80
C TYR A 501 9.14 2.69 8.19
N GLU A 502 10.34 2.88 8.75
CA GLU A 502 11.29 3.88 8.22
C GLU A 502 11.77 3.53 6.81
N ILE A 503 12.06 2.26 6.52
CA ILE A 503 12.51 1.88 5.18
C ILE A 503 11.39 1.99 4.14
N GLN A 504 10.12 1.80 4.52
CA GLN A 504 8.98 2.09 3.64
C GLN A 504 8.81 3.59 3.39
N GLN A 505 9.03 4.45 4.39
CA GLN A 505 9.03 5.90 4.16
C GLN A 505 10.17 6.32 3.22
N LYS A 506 11.40 5.83 3.47
CA LYS A 506 12.55 6.08 2.59
C LYS A 506 12.29 5.57 1.18
N TYR A 507 11.61 4.43 1.02
CA TYR A 507 11.24 3.91 -0.30
C TYR A 507 10.43 4.93 -1.10
N HIS A 508 9.38 5.52 -0.50
CA HIS A 508 8.55 6.50 -1.20
C HIS A 508 9.27 7.82 -1.50
N THR A 509 10.30 8.19 -0.74
CA THR A 509 11.03 9.45 -0.93
C THR A 509 12.32 9.33 -1.75
N GLU A 510 13.00 8.18 -1.68
CA GLU A 510 14.36 7.97 -2.23
C GLU A 510 14.36 6.95 -3.38
N PHE A 511 13.45 5.97 -3.37
CA PHE A 511 13.40 4.96 -4.43
C PHE A 511 12.61 5.50 -5.62
N ILE A 512 13.33 5.98 -6.63
CA ILE A 512 12.72 6.42 -7.87
C ILE A 512 12.35 5.19 -8.69
N HIS A 513 11.07 4.83 -8.66
CA HIS A 513 10.50 4.00 -9.73
C HIS A 513 10.80 4.68 -11.06
N GLU A 514 11.44 3.96 -11.98
CA GLU A 514 11.79 4.51 -13.28
C GLU A 514 10.56 5.14 -13.94
N SER A 515 10.59 6.46 -14.10
CA SER A 515 9.49 7.18 -14.76
C SER A 515 9.55 6.97 -16.27
N VAL A 516 10.73 6.66 -16.80
CA VAL A 516 10.95 6.48 -18.24
C VAL A 516 10.85 5.00 -18.60
N PHE A 517 10.08 4.72 -19.65
CA PHE A 517 9.93 3.39 -20.22
C PHE A 517 10.14 3.42 -21.73
N ASN A 518 10.51 2.27 -22.29
CA ASN A 518 10.85 2.14 -23.70
C ASN A 518 9.57 2.18 -24.58
N SER A 519 9.04 3.37 -24.88
CA SER A 519 7.97 3.57 -25.89
C SER A 519 8.23 4.82 -26.72
N ASN A 520 8.10 4.70 -28.04
CA ASN A 520 8.73 5.60 -29.02
C ASN A 520 8.03 6.97 -29.23
N GLU A 521 7.19 7.44 -28.30
CA GLU A 521 6.63 8.80 -28.34
C GLU A 521 6.36 9.33 -26.93
N TYR A 522 5.65 8.57 -26.09
CA TYR A 522 5.18 8.97 -24.75
C TYR A 522 5.86 8.23 -23.59
N GLY A 523 7.12 7.85 -23.77
CA GLY A 523 7.91 7.00 -22.86
C GLY A 523 8.19 7.53 -21.46
N ASN A 524 7.34 8.39 -20.90
CA ASN A 524 7.41 8.90 -19.54
C ASN A 524 6.06 8.71 -18.83
N ARG A 525 6.07 8.00 -17.70
CA ARG A 525 4.89 7.71 -16.88
C ARG A 525 4.16 8.98 -16.43
N ALA A 526 4.87 10.09 -16.22
CA ALA A 526 4.26 11.34 -15.76
C ALA A 526 3.21 11.91 -16.73
N ASP A 527 3.32 11.58 -18.02
CA ASP A 527 2.39 12.01 -19.07
C ASP A 527 1.07 11.23 -19.01
N TRP A 528 1.10 10.05 -18.39
CA TRP A 528 -0.04 9.17 -18.24
C TRP A 528 -0.87 9.54 -17.01
N LYS A 529 -2.19 9.43 -17.14
CA LYS A 529 -3.20 9.65 -16.11
C LYS A 529 -3.99 8.36 -15.94
N GLU A 530 -3.63 7.63 -14.90
CA GLU A 530 -4.28 6.39 -14.51
C GLU A 530 -5.64 6.64 -13.84
N ARG A 531 -6.58 5.70 -14.02
CA ARG A 531 -7.80 5.67 -13.21
C ARG A 531 -7.47 5.40 -11.75
N ASP A 532 -6.62 4.40 -11.48
CA ASP A 532 -5.98 4.16 -10.18
C ASP A 532 -4.47 3.97 -10.37
N ASN A 533 -3.69 4.98 -9.99
CA ASN A 533 -2.23 4.98 -10.17
C ASN A 533 -1.51 3.84 -9.44
N SER A 534 -2.12 3.27 -8.40
CA SER A 534 -1.51 2.21 -7.61
C SER A 534 -1.49 0.89 -8.37
N ARG A 535 -2.30 0.74 -9.44
CA ARG A 535 -2.38 -0.47 -10.27
C ARG A 535 -1.40 -0.48 -11.45
N TRP A 536 -0.73 0.64 -11.70
CA TRP A 536 0.22 0.80 -12.79
C TRP A 536 1.64 1.01 -12.28
N LYS A 537 2.63 0.50 -13.01
CA LYS A 537 4.05 0.73 -12.74
C LYS A 537 4.89 0.58 -14.00
N VAL A 538 6.13 1.03 -13.92
CA VAL A 538 7.15 0.65 -14.90
C VAL A 538 7.82 -0.64 -14.40
N ILE A 539 7.90 -1.64 -15.28
CA ILE A 539 8.52 -2.95 -15.00
C ILE A 539 9.68 -3.20 -15.96
N ASP A 540 10.76 -3.78 -15.46
CA ASP A 540 11.84 -4.28 -16.32
C ASP A 540 11.46 -5.67 -16.88
N ILE A 541 11.42 -5.78 -18.21
CA ILE A 541 11.33 -7.06 -18.91
C ILE A 541 12.59 -7.27 -19.75
N ALA A 542 13.53 -8.06 -19.20
CA ALA A 542 14.78 -8.44 -19.85
C ALA A 542 15.64 -7.23 -20.26
N GLY A 543 15.89 -6.31 -19.33
CA GLY A 543 16.64 -5.07 -19.54
C GLY A 543 15.86 -4.02 -20.34
N ASN A 544 14.54 -4.13 -20.38
CA ASN A 544 13.68 -3.19 -21.09
C ASN A 544 12.49 -2.78 -20.24
N ASN A 545 12.52 -1.54 -19.77
CA ASN A 545 11.44 -0.91 -19.02
C ASN A 545 10.17 -0.82 -19.87
N ARG A 546 9.05 -1.25 -19.31
CA ARG A 546 7.70 -1.22 -19.91
C ARG A 546 6.72 -0.60 -18.93
N TYR A 547 5.79 0.20 -19.44
CA TYR A 547 4.65 0.64 -18.66
C TYR A 547 3.61 -0.47 -18.61
N ALA A 548 3.14 -0.82 -17.41
CA ALA A 548 2.25 -1.95 -17.22
C ALA A 548 1.19 -1.68 -16.16
N LEU A 549 -0.04 -2.05 -16.49
CA LEU A 549 -1.08 -2.37 -15.53
C LEU A 549 -0.73 -3.74 -14.95
N PHE A 550 -0.20 -3.75 -13.73
CA PHE A 550 0.28 -4.99 -13.10
C PHE A 550 -0.77 -5.64 -12.21
N ALA A 551 -1.78 -4.88 -11.77
CA ALA A 551 -2.96 -5.43 -11.11
C ALA A 551 -3.70 -6.37 -12.07
N LYS A 552 -4.20 -7.48 -11.53
CA LYS A 552 -4.90 -8.54 -12.26
C LYS A 552 -6.22 -8.82 -11.55
N ASP A 553 -7.09 -9.58 -12.20
CA ASP A 553 -8.39 -9.97 -11.66
C ASP A 553 -9.20 -8.73 -11.24
N LEU A 554 -9.17 -7.70 -12.10
CA LEU A 554 -9.84 -6.42 -11.85
C LEU A 554 -11.34 -6.67 -11.65
N PRO A 555 -11.98 -6.01 -10.66
CA PRO A 555 -13.39 -6.16 -10.44
C PRO A 555 -14.20 -5.65 -11.63
N PRO A 556 -15.23 -6.37 -12.10
CA PRO A 556 -16.08 -5.88 -13.17
C PRO A 556 -16.89 -4.67 -12.71
N VAL A 557 -16.96 -3.63 -13.54
CA VAL A 557 -17.87 -2.50 -13.32
C VAL A 557 -19.26 -2.88 -13.83
N SER A 558 -20.29 -2.74 -12.99
CA SER A 558 -21.67 -3.17 -13.28
C SER A 558 -22.28 -2.52 -14.52
N THR A 559 -21.89 -1.28 -14.82
CA THR A 559 -22.32 -0.54 -16.02
C THR A 559 -21.64 -1.03 -17.30
N GLY A 560 -20.60 -1.84 -17.20
CA GLY A 560 -19.79 -2.32 -18.32
C GLY A 560 -18.66 -1.37 -18.74
N LYS A 561 -18.38 -0.34 -17.93
CA LYS A 561 -17.18 0.52 -18.07
C LYS A 561 -15.90 -0.32 -17.96
N LEU A 562 -14.79 0.26 -18.41
CA LEU A 562 -13.48 -0.34 -18.18
C LEU A 562 -13.16 -0.21 -16.69
N SER A 563 -12.67 -1.29 -16.08
CA SER A 563 -12.31 -1.31 -14.66
C SER A 563 -11.04 -0.51 -14.37
N GLU A 564 -10.17 -0.40 -15.37
CA GLU A 564 -8.93 0.36 -15.29
C GLU A 564 -8.52 0.92 -16.66
N TYR A 565 -7.91 2.10 -16.65
CA TYR A 565 -7.35 2.74 -17.83
C TYR A 565 -6.20 3.67 -17.46
N SER A 566 -5.38 3.99 -18.45
CA SER A 566 -4.42 5.07 -18.36
C SER A 566 -4.43 5.84 -19.66
N VAL A 567 -4.56 7.17 -19.57
CA VAL A 567 -4.72 8.07 -20.72
C VAL A 567 -3.67 9.18 -20.72
N ILE A 568 -3.32 9.66 -21.90
CA ILE A 568 -2.45 10.81 -22.12
C ILE A 568 -3.22 11.91 -22.85
N ASP A 569 -2.68 13.13 -22.81
CA ASP A 569 -3.13 14.20 -23.68
C ASP A 569 -2.65 13.95 -25.12
N ILE A 570 -3.52 14.19 -26.10
CA ILE A 570 -3.22 14.08 -27.54
C ILE A 570 -3.71 15.35 -28.26
N PRO A 571 -3.21 15.68 -29.47
CA PRO A 571 -3.66 16.86 -30.21
C PRO A 571 -5.19 16.89 -30.42
N GLU A 572 -5.78 18.08 -30.27
CA GLU A 572 -7.21 18.28 -30.56
C GLU A 572 -7.44 18.31 -32.08
N GLY A 573 -8.20 17.35 -32.60
CA GLY A 573 -8.53 17.27 -34.01
C GLY A 573 -9.78 16.43 -34.24
N ASN A 574 -10.57 16.79 -35.26
CA ASN A 574 -11.77 16.04 -35.66
C ASN A 574 -11.45 14.75 -36.46
N THR A 575 -10.19 14.58 -36.84
CA THR A 575 -9.65 13.41 -37.52
C THR A 575 -8.28 13.08 -36.92
N TYR A 576 -8.12 11.87 -36.39
CA TYR A 576 -6.87 11.39 -35.79
C TYR A 576 -6.91 9.87 -35.64
N GLU A 577 -5.74 9.27 -35.52
CA GLU A 577 -5.56 7.85 -35.21
C GLU A 577 -4.76 7.70 -33.92
N VAL A 578 -5.14 6.72 -33.10
CA VAL A 578 -4.34 6.24 -31.97
C VAL A 578 -4.04 4.76 -32.16
N GLU A 579 -2.79 4.38 -31.93
CA GLU A 579 -2.28 3.01 -32.03
C GLU A 579 -1.64 2.59 -30.71
N ALA A 580 -1.99 1.40 -30.21
CA ALA A 580 -1.34 0.80 -29.05
C ALA A 580 -0.95 -0.64 -29.33
N ARG A 581 0.31 -0.97 -29.02
CA ARG A 581 0.79 -2.36 -29.03
C ARG A 581 0.86 -2.88 -27.60
N VAL A 582 -0.05 -3.78 -27.26
CA VAL A 582 -0.27 -4.25 -25.88
C VAL A 582 -0.25 -5.76 -25.81
N LYS A 583 0.04 -6.28 -24.62
CA LYS A 583 -0.06 -7.69 -24.30
C LYS A 583 -0.81 -7.85 -22.97
N ARG A 584 -1.75 -8.79 -22.88
CA ARG A 584 -2.40 -9.14 -21.60
C ARG A 584 -1.45 -9.90 -20.67
N TYR A 585 -1.64 -9.73 -19.37
CA TYR A 585 -1.06 -10.55 -18.31
C TYR A 585 -2.11 -11.56 -17.84
N VAL A 586 -1.91 -12.86 -18.09
CA VAL A 586 -2.92 -13.90 -17.82
C VAL A 586 -2.60 -14.67 -16.55
N THR A 587 -3.62 -14.91 -15.73
CA THR A 587 -3.71 -15.98 -14.73
C THR A 587 -4.67 -17.06 -15.27
N SER A 588 -4.54 -18.31 -14.82
CA SER A 588 -5.36 -19.43 -15.32
C SER A 588 -6.86 -19.31 -14.98
N GLU A 589 -7.24 -18.44 -14.05
CA GLU A 589 -8.58 -18.42 -13.46
C GLU A 589 -9.59 -17.53 -14.23
N ILE A 590 -9.12 -16.56 -15.02
CA ILE A 590 -10.00 -15.58 -15.70
C ILE A 590 -9.79 -15.51 -17.22
N GLU A 591 -9.12 -16.49 -17.81
CA GLU A 591 -8.70 -16.43 -19.22
C GLU A 591 -9.86 -16.15 -20.21
N ASN A 592 -11.05 -16.68 -19.94
CA ASN A 592 -12.25 -16.51 -20.77
C ASN A 592 -12.90 -15.13 -20.62
N GLU A 593 -12.58 -14.42 -19.55
CA GLU A 593 -13.10 -13.08 -19.25
C GLU A 593 -12.08 -12.00 -19.61
N SER A 594 -10.95 -12.40 -20.22
CA SER A 594 -9.88 -11.49 -20.55
C SER A 594 -10.22 -10.51 -21.67
N ASP A 595 -9.63 -9.33 -21.61
CA ASP A 595 -9.69 -8.29 -22.62
C ASP A 595 -8.50 -7.35 -22.56
N VAL A 596 -8.32 -6.61 -23.66
CA VAL A 596 -7.48 -5.42 -23.78
C VAL A 596 -8.27 -4.35 -24.53
N ALA A 597 -8.07 -3.09 -24.17
CA ALA A 597 -8.76 -1.98 -24.79
C ALA A 597 -7.81 -0.84 -25.18
N ILE A 598 -8.16 -0.16 -26.28
CA ILE A 598 -7.61 1.14 -26.67
C ILE A 598 -8.72 2.18 -26.53
N ILE A 599 -8.37 3.35 -26.02
CA ILE A 599 -9.30 4.40 -25.58
C ILE A 599 -9.07 5.64 -26.42
N THR A 600 -10.14 6.34 -26.75
CA THR A 600 -10.12 7.61 -27.45
C THR A 600 -11.27 8.49 -26.96
N ALA A 601 -11.28 9.75 -27.36
CA ALA A 601 -12.31 10.72 -27.02
C ALA A 601 -12.60 10.82 -25.52
N PHE A 602 -11.56 10.67 -24.69
CA PHE A 602 -11.70 10.59 -23.24
C PHE A 602 -11.88 11.99 -22.63
N SER A 603 -12.92 12.17 -21.82
CA SER A 603 -13.12 13.39 -21.03
C SER A 603 -13.01 13.14 -19.53
N ASN A 604 -13.66 12.09 -19.04
CA ASN A 604 -13.68 11.65 -17.65
C ASN A 604 -14.16 10.19 -17.57
N ASP A 605 -14.23 9.64 -16.35
CA ASP A 605 -14.65 8.26 -16.08
C ASP A 605 -16.05 7.89 -16.62
N ASP A 606 -16.87 8.89 -16.96
CA ASP A 606 -18.24 8.70 -17.45
C ASP A 606 -18.42 9.05 -18.93
N ASN A 607 -17.38 9.48 -19.64
CA ASN A 607 -17.46 9.95 -21.03
C ASN A 607 -16.18 9.63 -21.82
N TYR A 608 -16.22 8.55 -22.61
CA TYR A 608 -15.13 8.12 -23.50
C TYR A 608 -15.57 7.06 -24.52
N ILE A 609 -14.75 6.80 -25.53
CA ILE A 609 -14.95 5.71 -26.51
C ILE A 609 -13.81 4.72 -26.38
N PHE A 610 -14.09 3.42 -26.53
CA PHE A 610 -13.05 2.40 -26.51
C PHE A 610 -13.32 1.25 -27.48
N GLY A 611 -12.24 0.74 -28.06
CA GLY A 611 -12.20 -0.48 -28.85
C GLY A 611 -11.70 -1.60 -27.95
N ARG A 612 -12.50 -2.65 -27.79
CA ARG A 612 -12.20 -3.79 -26.92
C ARG A 612 -11.97 -5.04 -27.76
N LEU A 613 -10.88 -5.74 -27.49
CA LEU A 613 -10.63 -7.10 -27.97
C LEU A 613 -10.66 -8.04 -26.77
N SER A 614 -11.61 -8.97 -26.75
CA SER A 614 -11.82 -9.90 -25.64
C SER A 614 -11.64 -11.35 -26.08
N ALA A 615 -11.30 -12.22 -25.12
CA ALA A 615 -11.32 -13.67 -25.32
C ALA A 615 -12.74 -14.15 -25.70
N ASP A 616 -13.77 -13.50 -25.16
CA ASP A 616 -15.16 -13.65 -25.58
C ASP A 616 -15.48 -12.71 -26.75
N SER A 617 -15.59 -13.27 -27.97
CA SER A 617 -15.93 -12.51 -29.19
C SER A 617 -17.19 -11.64 -29.03
N SER A 618 -18.17 -12.05 -28.23
CA SER A 618 -19.41 -11.29 -28.03
C SER A 618 -19.14 -9.95 -27.34
N LYS A 619 -18.04 -9.84 -26.60
CA LYS A 619 -17.58 -8.62 -25.92
C LYS A 619 -16.60 -7.80 -26.77
N SER A 620 -16.08 -8.34 -27.87
CA SER A 620 -15.24 -7.57 -28.79
C SER A 620 -16.04 -6.55 -29.62
N GLY A 621 -15.44 -5.37 -29.86
CA GLY A 621 -16.06 -4.31 -30.67
C GLY A 621 -15.77 -2.90 -30.16
N ILE A 622 -16.53 -1.92 -30.68
CA ILE A 622 -16.46 -0.51 -30.32
C ILE A 622 -17.57 -0.19 -29.32
N TYR A 623 -17.23 0.51 -28.25
CA TYR A 623 -18.13 0.91 -27.18
C TYR A 623 -18.00 2.41 -26.90
N ARG A 624 -19.09 3.01 -26.43
CA ARG A 624 -19.13 4.38 -25.92
C ARG A 624 -19.65 4.37 -24.49
N VAL A 625 -18.97 5.11 -23.63
CA VAL A 625 -19.46 5.53 -22.31
C VAL A 625 -19.94 6.96 -22.45
N LEU A 626 -21.20 7.22 -22.09
CA LEU A 626 -21.80 8.55 -22.13
C LEU A 626 -22.66 8.73 -20.88
N ASN A 627 -22.30 9.70 -20.03
CA ASN A 627 -22.90 9.89 -18.71
C ASN A 627 -22.95 8.57 -17.91
N GLY A 628 -21.84 7.82 -17.92
CA GLY A 628 -21.68 6.55 -17.20
C GLY A 628 -22.36 5.34 -17.85
N ASN A 629 -23.16 5.53 -18.90
CA ASN A 629 -23.86 4.43 -19.59
C ASN A 629 -23.02 3.88 -20.74
N VAL A 630 -22.85 2.56 -20.78
CA VAL A 630 -22.08 1.88 -21.84
C VAL A 630 -23.00 1.38 -22.95
N THR A 631 -22.70 1.75 -24.19
CA THR A 631 -23.41 1.28 -25.40
C THR A 631 -22.42 0.67 -26.37
N LYS A 632 -22.72 -0.53 -26.89
CA LYS A 632 -21.97 -1.14 -28.00
C LYS A 632 -22.34 -0.45 -29.32
N LEU A 633 -21.38 0.21 -29.95
CA LEU A 633 -21.57 0.91 -31.22
C LEU A 633 -21.39 -0.01 -32.43
N ALA A 634 -20.44 -0.95 -32.35
CA ALA A 634 -20.19 -1.95 -33.39
C ALA A 634 -19.59 -3.22 -32.77
N GLY A 635 -19.92 -4.40 -33.32
CA GLY A 635 -19.37 -5.68 -32.90
C GLY A 635 -18.38 -6.27 -33.90
N THR A 636 -17.66 -7.30 -33.47
CA THR A 636 -16.74 -8.07 -34.31
C THR A 636 -16.68 -9.53 -33.88
N GLY A 637 -16.36 -10.44 -34.80
CA GLY A 637 -16.08 -11.85 -34.48
C GLY A 637 -14.66 -12.11 -33.99
N SER A 638 -13.78 -11.10 -34.04
CA SER A 638 -12.38 -11.22 -33.62
C SER A 638 -12.24 -11.46 -32.12
N THR A 639 -11.29 -12.32 -31.74
CA THR A 639 -11.03 -12.70 -30.34
C THR A 639 -9.58 -12.50 -29.94
N LEU A 640 -9.36 -12.28 -28.65
CA LEU A 640 -8.05 -12.31 -28.03
C LEU A 640 -7.63 -13.77 -27.78
N SER A 641 -6.92 -14.37 -28.73
CA SER A 641 -6.61 -15.81 -28.74
C SER A 641 -5.20 -16.19 -28.28
N THR A 642 -4.32 -15.21 -28.04
CA THR A 642 -2.92 -15.48 -27.65
C THR A 642 -2.46 -14.55 -26.52
N ASN A 643 -1.37 -14.94 -25.86
CA ASN A 643 -0.62 -14.08 -24.93
C ASN A 643 0.50 -13.30 -25.64
N GLY A 644 0.43 -13.18 -26.97
CA GLY A 644 1.32 -12.35 -27.77
C GLY A 644 0.98 -10.87 -27.65
N TYR A 645 1.87 -10.03 -28.18
CA TYR A 645 1.52 -8.63 -28.41
C TYR A 645 0.56 -8.53 -29.58
N VAL A 646 -0.49 -7.74 -29.42
CA VAL A 646 -1.43 -7.34 -30.47
C VAL A 646 -1.32 -5.83 -30.70
N THR A 647 -1.58 -5.39 -31.92
CA THR A 647 -1.65 -3.96 -32.27
C THR A 647 -3.09 -3.56 -32.46
N LEU A 648 -3.58 -2.66 -31.62
CA LEU A 648 -4.92 -2.10 -31.66
C LEU A 648 -4.85 -0.68 -32.22
N LYS A 649 -5.79 -0.29 -33.08
CA LYS A 649 -5.95 1.13 -33.47
C LYS A 649 -7.39 1.57 -33.44
N LEU A 650 -7.60 2.82 -33.04
CA LEU A 650 -8.87 3.53 -33.25
C LEU A 650 -8.61 4.74 -34.14
N VAL A 651 -9.30 4.78 -35.26
CA VAL A 651 -9.31 5.92 -36.18
C VAL A 651 -10.61 6.67 -36.00
N ILE A 652 -10.50 7.97 -35.71
CA ILE A 652 -11.61 8.92 -35.76
C ILE A 652 -11.48 9.68 -37.08
N ASP A 653 -12.52 9.61 -37.91
CA ASP A 653 -12.60 10.41 -39.14
C ASP A 653 -14.02 10.93 -39.33
N SER A 654 -14.20 12.23 -39.09
CA SER A 654 -15.44 12.95 -39.40
C SER A 654 -16.69 12.28 -38.79
N GLY A 655 -16.57 11.77 -37.55
CA GLY A 655 -17.64 11.07 -36.83
C GLY A 655 -17.70 9.56 -37.09
N ASN A 656 -16.85 8.99 -37.93
CA ASN A 656 -16.67 7.55 -38.05
C ASN A 656 -15.59 7.07 -37.07
N VAL A 657 -15.82 5.94 -36.44
CA VAL A 657 -14.87 5.26 -35.55
C VAL A 657 -14.54 3.91 -36.14
N VAL A 658 -13.30 3.68 -36.52
CA VAL A 658 -12.82 2.42 -37.10
C VAL A 658 -11.88 1.75 -36.09
N PHE A 659 -12.13 0.48 -35.78
CA PHE A 659 -11.32 -0.32 -34.89
C PHE A 659 -10.59 -1.40 -35.68
N THR A 660 -9.26 -1.41 -35.56
CA THR A 660 -8.40 -2.36 -36.28
C THR A 660 -7.60 -3.24 -35.34
N LEU A 661 -7.35 -4.48 -35.76
CA LEU A 661 -6.43 -5.44 -35.13
C LEU A 661 -5.35 -5.83 -36.14
N ASP A 662 -4.09 -5.57 -35.79
CA ASP A 662 -2.91 -5.83 -36.63
C ASP A 662 -3.14 -5.34 -38.08
N ASP A 663 -3.51 -4.06 -38.18
CA ASP A 663 -3.82 -3.31 -39.42
C ASP A 663 -5.07 -3.78 -40.19
N ASN A 664 -5.83 -4.76 -39.69
CA ASN A 664 -7.08 -5.19 -40.30
C ASN A 664 -8.28 -4.52 -39.62
N GLU A 665 -9.18 -3.90 -40.40
CA GLU A 665 -10.46 -3.42 -39.89
C GLU A 665 -11.29 -4.59 -39.35
N ILE A 666 -11.68 -4.51 -38.07
CA ILE A 666 -12.47 -5.54 -37.40
C ILE A 666 -13.85 -5.03 -36.97
N ALA A 667 -14.02 -3.72 -36.79
CA ALA A 667 -15.32 -3.09 -36.52
C ALA A 667 -15.33 -1.63 -36.97
N LYS A 668 -16.52 -1.12 -37.33
CA LYS A 668 -16.73 0.27 -37.73
C LYS A 668 -18.07 0.79 -37.22
N ALA A 669 -18.06 1.96 -36.60
CA ALA A 669 -19.25 2.70 -36.19
C ALA A 669 -19.32 4.02 -36.97
N ASN A 670 -20.46 4.31 -37.59
CA ASN A 670 -20.64 5.51 -38.43
C ASN A 670 -21.48 6.56 -37.70
N ASN A 671 -21.25 7.83 -38.01
CA ASN A 671 -22.03 8.97 -37.50
C ASN A 671 -22.10 9.04 -35.95
N VAL A 672 -21.01 8.75 -35.27
CA VAL A 672 -20.88 8.87 -33.82
C VAL A 672 -20.82 10.37 -33.46
N LEU A 673 -21.79 10.80 -32.64
CA LEU A 673 -21.92 12.19 -32.18
C LEU A 673 -21.30 12.38 -30.79
N ASN A 674 -21.05 13.64 -30.42
CA ASN A 674 -20.51 14.06 -29.12
C ASN A 674 -19.16 13.43 -28.81
N ILE A 675 -18.26 13.42 -29.79
CA ILE A 675 -16.88 12.99 -29.62
C ILE A 675 -16.12 14.14 -28.98
N SER A 676 -15.67 13.94 -27.75
CA SER A 676 -14.70 14.83 -27.12
C SER A 676 -13.31 14.59 -27.70
N PHE A 677 -12.44 15.60 -27.67
CA PHE A 677 -11.07 15.51 -28.18
C PHE A 677 -10.08 15.77 -27.04
N GLY A 678 -8.83 15.36 -27.24
CA GLY A 678 -7.72 15.77 -26.38
C GLY A 678 -7.13 14.70 -25.48
N LYS A 679 -7.76 13.52 -25.33
CA LYS A 679 -7.16 12.40 -24.57
C LYS A 679 -7.45 11.01 -25.15
N ALA A 680 -6.46 10.14 -25.08
CA ALA A 680 -6.52 8.75 -25.52
C ALA A 680 -5.60 7.87 -24.67
N GLY A 681 -5.73 6.55 -24.79
CA GLY A 681 -4.93 5.66 -23.97
C GLY A 681 -5.25 4.18 -24.13
N VAL A 682 -4.97 3.42 -23.08
CA VAL A 682 -5.21 1.97 -23.03
C VAL A 682 -5.88 1.57 -21.73
N GLY A 683 -6.55 0.43 -21.74
CA GLY A 683 -7.22 -0.06 -20.54
C GLY A 683 -7.61 -1.51 -20.63
N SER A 684 -8.34 -1.96 -19.61
CA SER A 684 -8.73 -3.35 -19.43
C SER A 684 -9.96 -3.42 -18.52
N SER A 685 -10.82 -4.40 -18.75
CA SER A 685 -11.93 -4.69 -17.85
C SER A 685 -11.54 -5.72 -16.80
N ARG A 686 -10.54 -6.60 -17.06
CA ARG A 686 -10.26 -7.75 -16.18
C ARG A 686 -8.78 -8.04 -15.87
N ASN A 687 -7.85 -7.70 -16.74
CA ASN A 687 -6.46 -8.21 -16.69
C ASN A 687 -5.43 -7.10 -16.59
N GLY A 688 -4.25 -7.48 -16.11
CA GLY A 688 -3.05 -6.69 -16.32
C GLY A 688 -2.71 -6.56 -17.81
N ILE A 689 -2.06 -5.46 -18.19
CA ILE A 689 -1.56 -5.25 -19.56
C ILE A 689 -0.14 -4.70 -19.54
N VAL A 690 0.66 -5.09 -20.51
CA VAL A 690 2.01 -4.55 -20.75
C VAL A 690 1.97 -3.75 -22.05
N LEU A 691 2.31 -2.46 -21.96
CA LEU A 691 2.39 -1.55 -23.09
C LEU A 691 3.79 -1.61 -23.72
N LEU A 692 3.85 -1.92 -25.01
CA LEU A 692 5.09 -1.90 -25.77
C LEU A 692 5.25 -0.61 -26.57
N LYS A 693 4.15 -0.03 -27.03
CA LYS A 693 4.14 1.16 -27.89
C LYS A 693 2.78 1.85 -27.79
N PHE A 694 2.80 3.17 -27.78
CA PHE A 694 1.63 4.03 -28.02
C PHE A 694 2.05 5.07 -29.05
N LEU A 695 1.23 5.30 -30.08
CA LEU A 695 1.42 6.35 -31.08
C LEU A 695 0.11 7.09 -31.32
N GLU A 696 0.25 8.32 -31.79
CA GLU A 696 -0.81 9.10 -32.38
C GLU A 696 -0.42 9.61 -33.77
N ASN A 697 -1.39 9.67 -34.67
CA ASN A 697 -1.21 10.29 -35.98
C ASN A 697 -2.32 11.34 -36.18
N GLY A 698 -1.94 12.62 -36.19
CA GLY A 698 -2.84 13.75 -36.44
C GLY A 698 -3.32 13.87 -37.90
N ASP A 699 -2.68 13.16 -38.82
CA ASP A 699 -3.06 13.07 -40.23
C ASP A 699 -3.42 11.61 -40.55
N VAL A 700 -4.71 11.30 -40.71
CA VAL A 700 -5.16 9.98 -41.17
C VAL A 700 -4.76 9.84 -42.65
N LEU A 701 -3.55 9.33 -42.89
CA LEU A 701 -3.13 8.96 -44.23
C LEU A 701 -3.91 7.73 -44.68
N SER A 702 -4.58 7.87 -45.83
CA SER A 702 -5.42 6.86 -46.47
C SER A 702 -4.85 5.45 -46.40
N LEU A 703 -5.73 4.46 -46.18
CA LEU A 703 -5.54 3.03 -46.45
C LEU A 703 -5.08 2.82 -47.90
N ASN A 704 -3.79 2.95 -48.16
CA ASN A 704 -3.13 2.49 -49.38
C ASN A 704 -1.86 1.79 -48.94
N GLU A 705 -1.78 0.48 -49.22
CA GLU A 705 -0.60 -0.34 -49.06
C GLU A 705 0.63 0.36 -49.65
N SER A 706 1.47 0.95 -48.80
CA SER A 706 2.82 1.34 -49.19
C SER A 706 3.77 0.22 -48.84
N THR A 707 4.11 -0.56 -49.87
CA THR A 707 5.25 -1.48 -49.99
C THR A 707 6.35 -1.24 -48.96
N ILE A 708 6.71 -2.30 -48.22
CA ILE A 708 7.80 -2.35 -47.25
C ILE A 708 9.05 -1.63 -47.79
N ASN A 709 9.43 -0.52 -47.16
CA ASN A 709 10.68 0.20 -47.42
C ASN A 709 11.88 -0.67 -46.98
N SER A 710 12.37 -1.54 -47.88
CA SER A 710 13.63 -2.27 -47.69
C SER A 710 14.68 -1.79 -48.69
N PHE A 711 15.97 -1.82 -48.30
CA PHE A 711 17.09 -1.47 -49.18
C PHE A 711 17.63 -2.71 -49.92
N LYS A 712 18.35 -2.54 -51.03
CA LYS A 712 18.99 -3.63 -51.80
C LYS A 712 20.52 -3.50 -51.79
N ILE A 713 21.23 -4.63 -51.80
CA ILE A 713 22.69 -4.70 -51.95
C ILE A 713 22.99 -5.46 -53.23
N TYR A 714 23.72 -4.87 -54.17
CA TYR A 714 24.11 -5.55 -55.41
C TYR A 714 25.47 -5.07 -55.97
N PRO A 715 26.27 -5.96 -56.57
CA PRO A 715 26.09 -7.42 -56.57
C PRO A 715 26.22 -7.98 -55.13
N ASN A 716 25.69 -9.18 -54.89
CA ASN A 716 25.87 -9.92 -53.64
C ASN A 716 25.78 -11.41 -53.98
N PRO A 717 26.89 -12.17 -54.01
CA PRO A 717 28.22 -11.84 -53.49
C PRO A 717 28.99 -10.72 -54.23
N ILE A 718 29.98 -10.13 -53.54
CA ILE A 718 30.73 -8.93 -53.97
C ILE A 718 32.21 -9.27 -54.17
N GLU A 719 32.81 -8.80 -55.26
CA GLU A 719 34.26 -8.96 -55.51
C GLU A 719 35.06 -7.68 -55.22
N ASN A 720 34.70 -6.56 -55.87
CA ASN A 720 35.51 -5.32 -55.80
C ASN A 720 34.75 -4.14 -55.19
N GLU A 721 33.46 -4.00 -55.48
CA GLU A 721 32.60 -2.89 -55.08
C GLU A 721 31.13 -3.31 -55.08
N PHE A 722 30.29 -2.59 -54.34
CA PHE A 722 28.86 -2.85 -54.25
C PHE A 722 28.04 -1.58 -54.10
N VAL A 723 26.76 -1.66 -54.45
CA VAL A 723 25.79 -0.59 -54.32
C VAL A 723 24.75 -0.97 -53.27
N ILE A 724 24.51 -0.05 -52.34
CA ILE A 724 23.35 -0.06 -51.46
C ILE A 724 22.31 0.88 -52.07
N SER A 725 21.23 0.33 -52.62
CA SER A 725 20.08 1.11 -53.09
C SER A 725 19.07 1.22 -51.96
N LEU A 726 18.80 2.46 -51.56
CA LEU A 726 17.97 2.78 -50.41
C LEU A 726 16.48 2.86 -50.76
N GLN A 727 16.14 2.80 -52.05
CA GLN A 727 14.81 2.87 -52.69
C GLN A 727 13.94 4.07 -52.25
N ASN A 728 13.73 4.30 -50.95
CA ASN A 728 12.91 5.37 -50.36
C ASN A 728 13.56 6.08 -49.14
N PHE A 729 14.79 5.75 -48.72
CA PHE A 729 15.46 6.54 -47.66
C PHE A 729 16.18 7.77 -48.22
N THR A 730 16.02 8.92 -47.56
CA THR A 730 16.89 10.10 -47.68
C THR A 730 17.61 10.33 -46.35
N ASN A 731 18.90 10.67 -46.37
CA ASN A 731 19.74 10.90 -45.18
C ASN A 731 19.85 9.69 -44.21
N ALA A 732 20.04 8.47 -44.74
CA ALA A 732 20.18 7.26 -43.92
C ALA A 732 21.63 7.01 -43.47
N THR A 733 21.78 6.54 -42.23
CA THR A 733 23.06 6.01 -41.72
C THR A 733 23.21 4.55 -42.12
N ILE A 734 24.31 4.22 -42.79
CA ILE A 734 24.65 2.86 -43.17
C ILE A 734 25.80 2.40 -42.29
N THR A 735 25.62 1.27 -41.60
CA THR A 735 26.66 0.61 -40.80
C THR A 735 26.85 -0.84 -41.23
N ILE A 736 28.09 -1.29 -41.29
CA ILE A 736 28.44 -2.67 -41.68
C ILE A 736 29.23 -3.31 -40.55
N PHE A 737 28.78 -4.48 -40.12
CA PHE A 737 29.36 -5.25 -39.03
C PHE A 737 29.89 -6.60 -39.54
N ASN A 738 30.95 -7.10 -38.92
CA ASN A 738 31.29 -8.52 -39.05
C ASN A 738 30.35 -9.40 -38.20
N MET A 739 30.48 -10.73 -38.33
CA MET A 739 29.63 -11.68 -37.60
C MET A 739 29.84 -11.67 -36.07
N ASN A 740 30.92 -11.07 -35.58
CA ASN A 740 31.17 -10.88 -34.14
C ASN A 740 30.57 -9.56 -33.62
N GLY A 741 29.82 -8.82 -34.45
CA GLY A 741 29.21 -7.55 -34.07
C GLY A 741 30.15 -6.34 -34.09
N GLN A 742 31.40 -6.49 -34.54
CA GLN A 742 32.33 -5.36 -34.63
C GLN A 742 31.97 -4.47 -35.83
N LEU A 743 31.90 -3.16 -35.60
CA LEU A 743 31.66 -2.15 -36.65
C LEU A 743 32.90 -2.01 -37.55
N LEU A 744 32.72 -2.21 -38.85
CA LEU A 744 33.78 -2.11 -39.85
C LEU A 744 33.65 -0.89 -40.77
N TYR A 745 32.42 -0.42 -41.00
CA TYR A 745 32.18 0.70 -41.90
C TYR A 745 30.94 1.48 -41.45
N LYS A 746 31.02 2.81 -41.49
CA LYS A 746 29.89 3.71 -41.20
C LYS A 746 29.92 4.88 -42.18
N THR A 747 28.78 5.19 -42.79
CA THR A 747 28.64 6.37 -43.65
C THR A 747 27.20 6.89 -43.60
N ILE A 748 27.00 8.11 -44.09
CA ILE A 748 25.68 8.71 -44.25
C ILE A 748 25.43 8.86 -45.75
N ALA A 749 24.30 8.33 -46.20
CA ALA A 749 23.88 8.41 -47.59
C ALA A 749 22.85 9.53 -47.77
N ASN A 750 23.28 10.61 -48.43
CA ASN A 750 22.43 11.77 -48.77
C ASN A 750 21.77 11.61 -50.17
N LYS A 751 21.80 10.40 -50.72
CA LYS A 751 21.26 10.04 -52.05
C LYS A 751 20.55 8.68 -51.95
N THR A 752 19.66 8.37 -52.89
CA THR A 752 18.87 7.12 -52.94
C THR A 752 19.69 5.86 -53.22
N SER A 753 21.00 5.99 -53.46
CA SER A 753 21.94 4.88 -53.46
C SER A 753 23.36 5.36 -53.10
N ILE A 754 24.17 4.45 -52.59
CA ILE A 754 25.61 4.68 -52.36
C ILE A 754 26.42 3.51 -52.91
N LYS A 755 27.57 3.84 -53.50
CA LYS A 755 28.54 2.88 -54.01
C LYS A 755 29.72 2.81 -53.03
N ILE A 756 30.10 1.61 -52.61
CA ILE A 756 31.15 1.37 -51.61
C ILE A 756 32.17 0.41 -52.21
N ALA A 757 33.46 0.75 -52.10
CA ALA A 757 34.56 -0.14 -52.47
C ALA A 757 34.71 -1.24 -51.40
N ALA A 758 34.72 -2.50 -51.82
CA ALA A 758 34.95 -3.63 -50.93
C ALA A 758 36.43 -3.95 -50.76
N LYS A 759 37.20 -3.81 -51.85
CA LYS A 759 38.63 -4.15 -51.90
C LYS A 759 39.44 -3.29 -50.94
N GLY A 760 40.13 -3.94 -50.00
CA GLY A 760 40.98 -3.28 -49.00
C GLY A 760 40.24 -2.74 -47.78
N VAL A 761 38.90 -2.87 -47.72
CA VAL A 761 38.07 -2.42 -46.58
C VAL A 761 37.47 -3.62 -45.83
N PHE A 762 37.05 -4.66 -46.56
CA PHE A 762 36.49 -5.89 -45.98
C PHE A 762 37.32 -7.10 -46.39
N SER A 763 37.54 -8.05 -45.48
CA SER A 763 38.09 -9.37 -45.81
C SER A 763 37.03 -10.28 -46.43
N GLN A 764 37.43 -11.39 -47.03
CA GLN A 764 36.49 -12.43 -47.49
C GLN A 764 35.63 -12.91 -46.31
N GLY A 765 34.30 -12.97 -46.48
CA GLY A 765 33.39 -13.38 -45.40
C GLY A 765 31.96 -12.85 -45.51
N VAL A 766 31.19 -13.10 -44.44
CA VAL A 766 29.80 -12.67 -44.30
C VAL A 766 29.71 -11.47 -43.35
N TYR A 767 28.88 -10.50 -43.72
CA TYR A 767 28.67 -9.25 -43.01
C TYR A 767 27.19 -8.93 -42.87
N ILE A 768 26.86 -8.13 -41.85
CA ILE A 768 25.53 -7.57 -41.66
C ILE A 768 25.57 -6.09 -41.97
N VAL A 769 24.74 -5.66 -42.92
CA VAL A 769 24.54 -4.25 -43.25
C VAL A 769 23.28 -3.78 -42.55
N LYS A 770 23.41 -2.75 -41.73
CA LYS A 770 22.31 -2.02 -41.08
C LYS A 770 22.13 -0.68 -41.78
N VAL A 771 20.90 -0.36 -42.16
CA VAL A 771 20.51 0.96 -42.66
C VAL A 771 19.53 1.56 -41.66
N SER A 772 19.86 2.73 -41.11
CA SER A 772 19.04 3.45 -40.13
C SER A 772 18.53 4.76 -40.74
N ASN A 773 17.23 5.01 -40.72
CA ASN A 773 16.69 6.31 -41.10
C ASN A 773 16.85 7.34 -39.95
N LEU A 774 16.49 8.61 -40.21
CA LEU A 774 16.56 9.68 -39.20
C LEU A 774 15.59 9.47 -38.02
N GLU A 775 14.57 8.63 -38.20
CA GLU A 775 13.56 8.26 -37.20
C GLU A 775 13.97 7.04 -36.35
N GLY A 776 15.22 6.54 -36.51
CA GLY A 776 15.77 5.43 -35.74
C GLY A 776 15.36 4.03 -36.19
N GLN A 777 14.49 3.90 -37.22
CA GLN A 777 14.14 2.62 -37.80
C GLN A 777 15.34 1.99 -38.51
N SER A 778 15.59 0.71 -38.22
CA SER A 778 16.78 0.00 -38.68
C SER A 778 16.41 -1.25 -39.48
N TYR A 779 16.98 -1.37 -40.68
CA TYR A 779 16.81 -2.51 -41.56
C TYR A 779 18.14 -3.25 -41.72
N PHE A 780 18.09 -4.58 -41.80
CA PHE A 780 19.29 -5.42 -41.87
C PHE A 780 19.29 -6.29 -43.13
N LYS A 781 20.44 -6.39 -43.79
CA LYS A 781 20.67 -7.40 -44.85
C LYS A 781 22.03 -8.04 -44.74
N LYS A 782 22.08 -9.32 -45.10
CA LYS A 782 23.31 -10.10 -45.25
C LYS A 782 24.07 -9.65 -46.51
N MET A 783 25.36 -9.45 -46.35
CA MET A 783 26.31 -9.13 -47.43
C MET A 783 27.43 -10.18 -47.43
N ILE A 784 27.83 -10.66 -48.62
CA ILE A 784 28.89 -11.66 -48.80
C ILE A 784 29.99 -11.04 -49.65
N ILE A 785 31.23 -11.05 -49.15
CA ILE A 785 32.43 -10.62 -49.87
C ILE A 785 33.21 -11.89 -50.27
N ASN A 786 33.45 -12.06 -51.57
CA ASN A 786 34.16 -13.19 -52.16
C ASN A 786 35.68 -13.04 -52.08
#